data_AF-A0AAU2TGA6-F1
#
_entry.id   AF-A0AAU2TGA6-F1
#
_cell.length_a   1.000
_cell.length_b   1.000
_cell.length_c   1.000
_cell.angle_alpha   90.00
_cell.angle_beta   90.00
_cell.angle_gamma   90.00
#
_symmetry.space_group_name_H-M   'P 1'
#
loop_
_entity.id
_entity.type
_entity.pdbx_description
1 polymer ?
#
loop_
_entity_poly.entity_id
_entity_poly.type
_entity_poly.pdbx_seq_one_letter_code
_entity_poly.pdbx_strand_id
1 'polypeptide(L)'
;MDMRYEAFSYADKVFYDSPVRWAAVEEFAAVGEPLPDGWLTSAREVWVGRRPADVELPDQGWKIHVSACLDNAEHILSVVGSYCFEQRVAHKFLRSPALVQTQNAKYASRGSSGKFMTLYPVDEPELERCLTDLDEALAGLRGPYILSDLRWRNGPLYLRYGGFTEQFCRSETGELVLALREPSGRLRPDVRRAVFEVPEWAPVPAVLAQALTDRAATSTADFPYTVERALHFSNGGGIYMARPATGGDQVVLKEARPDAGLDQRGDDAVLRLGRENDILRRLEGVPVVPAALGYLTAWEHHFLVQEYVPGEPLNRWFGRRYPLVHPDPDRETIDRYREEALTVLAGVEEGLRAIHARGVVFGDLHPRNLIVRPDGRVCFVDFELASPADAFVRPALGAAGFAAPPDLEGYAIDTYALDALRLWIFMPLLQLTSLDPGKRDELTDAAARRFGLPTRPVGAPPPAPPPAPPQAPPPAPPFVPPAGPSERTAPATLFSGDRADWPALRDSLVAAINASATPERTDRLFPGDPSQFTHDGLGLAYGAAGVLWALHTVGAPVDPEHVEWLGEAVAREPCRPGLYTGAHGVAFALDRLGHTRQAHNLLDRLLKDPLDAQGSDLAGGLPGIGLTLLHFAGTTADASLHAVAVDVAERLAARLKPDSGNAGPASPRRPGLLHGTSGAALFFLSLHDSTGDAGLLDLAEHALDLDLARCVLGDDGTLQVDDGSRVLPYLESGSAGIAAPLHALLRHRPDPQRRRSLEQIRGAAEPEFIVQSGLFNGRAGLILLLRLLQDDTTRHDQVIRRHIRRLVWHLVPYQGHAAFPGEQLLRLSMDLATGSAGVLLALGSALADTPALPFWNGRGAAAPASLALPKAS
;
A
#
# COMPACT_ATOMS: atom_id res chain seq x y z
N MET A 1 5.99 5.55 -0.08
CA MET A 1 5.97 4.08 -0.22
C MET A 1 5.13 3.56 0.93
N ASP A 2 4.11 2.76 0.63
CA ASP A 2 3.32 2.11 1.66
C ASP A 2 4.08 0.87 2.15
N MET A 3 4.60 0.94 3.37
CA MET A 3 5.48 -0.09 3.94
C MET A 3 4.76 -1.44 4.12
N ARG A 4 3.43 -1.48 4.06
CA ARG A 4 2.68 -2.73 4.07
C ARG A 4 3.11 -3.65 2.94
N TYR A 5 3.35 -3.12 1.74
CA TYR A 5 3.71 -3.92 0.56
C TYR A 5 5.06 -4.64 0.70
N GLU A 6 6.00 -4.06 1.45
CA GLU A 6 7.31 -4.65 1.63
C GLU A 6 7.22 -5.99 2.37
N ALA A 7 6.40 -6.06 3.43
CA ALA A 7 6.18 -7.29 4.19
C ALA A 7 5.60 -8.43 3.32
N PHE A 8 4.67 -8.10 2.41
CA PHE A 8 4.06 -9.08 1.50
C PHE A 8 4.99 -9.46 0.33
N SER A 9 6.12 -8.77 0.16
CA SER A 9 7.11 -9.10 -0.86
C SER A 9 8.12 -10.16 -0.38
N TYR A 10 8.18 -10.46 0.93
CA TYR A 10 9.18 -11.39 1.47
C TYR A 10 8.87 -12.86 1.21
N ALA A 11 7.59 -13.22 1.15
CA ALA A 11 7.15 -14.61 1.04
C ALA A 11 7.35 -15.20 -0.37
N ASP A 12 7.30 -14.38 -1.42
CA ASP A 12 7.45 -14.81 -2.81
C ASP A 12 8.23 -13.75 -3.60
N LYS A 13 9.10 -14.20 -4.51
CA LYS A 13 9.99 -13.30 -5.29
C LYS A 13 9.28 -12.64 -6.48
N VAL A 14 8.18 -13.23 -6.95
CA VAL A 14 7.43 -12.83 -8.15
C VAL A 14 6.13 -12.14 -7.77
N PHE A 15 5.38 -12.67 -6.80
CA PHE A 15 4.07 -12.18 -6.39
C PHE A 15 4.07 -11.62 -4.96
N TYR A 16 3.08 -10.79 -4.63
CA TYR A 16 2.78 -10.50 -3.22
C TYR A 16 2.15 -11.75 -2.58
N ASP A 17 2.55 -12.10 -1.36
CA ASP A 17 1.96 -13.20 -0.60
C ASP A 17 1.98 -12.92 0.91
N SER A 18 1.16 -13.66 1.66
CA SER A 18 0.94 -13.43 3.08
C SER A 18 2.23 -13.62 3.90
N PRO A 19 2.63 -12.65 4.75
CA PRO A 19 3.78 -12.78 5.66
C PRO A 19 3.68 -14.00 6.58
N VAL A 20 2.46 -14.49 6.82
CA VAL A 20 2.16 -15.70 7.61
C VAL A 20 2.82 -16.94 7.01
N ARG A 21 2.85 -17.08 5.69
CA ARG A 21 3.47 -18.23 5.01
C ARG A 21 4.98 -18.20 5.15
N TRP A 22 5.58 -17.01 5.05
CA TRP A 22 7.01 -16.82 5.29
C TRP A 22 7.40 -17.09 6.75
N ALA A 23 6.57 -16.61 7.68
CA ALA A 23 6.80 -16.78 9.12
C ALA A 23 6.67 -18.22 9.61
N ALA A 24 6.01 -19.11 8.85
CA ALA A 24 5.82 -20.52 9.20
C ALA A 24 7.04 -21.41 8.92
N VAL A 25 8.14 -20.84 8.41
CA VAL A 25 9.37 -21.60 8.09
C VAL A 25 10.12 -22.02 9.36
N GLU A 26 10.09 -21.19 10.41
CA GLU A 26 10.73 -21.46 11.71
C GLU A 26 9.84 -20.89 12.82
N GLU A 27 9.18 -21.75 13.60
CA GLU A 27 8.25 -21.35 14.66
C GLU A 27 8.85 -21.55 16.04
N PHE A 28 8.34 -20.81 17.03
CA PHE A 28 8.64 -21.08 18.44
C PHE A 28 8.19 -22.50 18.83
N ALA A 29 8.92 -23.15 19.72
CA ALA A 29 8.60 -24.51 20.17
C ALA A 29 7.15 -24.62 20.71
N ALA A 30 6.72 -23.59 21.44
CA ALA A 30 5.38 -23.47 22.03
C ALA A 30 4.21 -23.56 21.02
N VAL A 31 4.45 -23.43 19.71
CA VAL A 31 3.39 -23.61 18.69
C VAL A 31 3.00 -25.09 18.57
N GLY A 32 4.00 -25.98 18.53
CA GLY A 32 3.81 -27.43 18.35
C GLY A 32 3.58 -28.21 19.64
N GLU A 33 3.76 -27.59 20.80
CA GLU A 33 3.57 -28.25 22.09
C GLU A 33 2.10 -28.61 22.36
N PRO A 34 1.83 -29.82 22.90
CA PRO A 34 0.49 -30.23 23.28
C PRO A 34 -0.04 -29.35 24.40
N LEU A 35 -1.31 -28.98 24.29
CA LEU A 35 -1.97 -28.16 25.31
C LEU A 35 -2.41 -29.00 26.52
N PRO A 36 -2.43 -28.42 27.74
CA PRO A 36 -3.07 -29.04 28.89
C PRO A 36 -4.57 -29.29 28.64
N ASP A 37 -5.14 -30.26 29.34
CA ASP A 37 -6.57 -30.55 29.27
C ASP A 37 -7.42 -29.31 29.60
N GLY A 38 -8.46 -29.07 28.81
CA GLY A 38 -9.35 -27.93 28.98
C GLY A 38 -8.85 -26.62 28.37
N TRP A 39 -7.81 -26.64 27.54
CA TRP A 39 -7.35 -25.49 26.76
C TRP A 39 -7.69 -25.59 25.28
N LEU A 40 -7.94 -24.43 24.67
CA LEU A 40 -8.22 -24.27 23.25
C LEU A 40 -7.11 -23.46 22.58
N THR A 41 -6.79 -23.85 21.34
CA THR A 41 -5.86 -23.13 20.48
C THR A 41 -6.59 -22.46 19.34
N SER A 42 -6.08 -21.31 18.89
CA SER A 42 -6.48 -20.67 17.64
C SER A 42 -5.24 -20.10 16.97
N ALA A 43 -5.19 -20.18 15.65
CA ALA A 43 -4.18 -19.50 14.85
C ALA A 43 -4.91 -18.49 13.97
N ARG A 44 -4.55 -17.21 14.09
CA ARG A 44 -5.07 -16.14 13.24
C ARG A 44 -3.92 -15.28 12.77
N GLU A 45 -3.73 -15.23 11.46
CA GLU A 45 -2.61 -14.54 10.83
C GLU A 45 -1.25 -14.93 11.46
N VAL A 46 -0.61 -13.96 12.13
CA VAL A 46 0.73 -14.07 12.75
C VAL A 46 0.68 -14.49 14.23
N TRP A 47 -0.52 -14.62 14.81
CA TRP A 47 -0.74 -14.85 16.24
C TRP A 47 -1.22 -16.27 16.54
N VAL A 48 -0.67 -16.86 17.59
CA VAL A 48 -1.19 -18.08 18.23
C VAL A 48 -1.88 -17.69 19.53
N GLY A 49 -3.18 -17.96 19.61
CA GLY A 49 -4.00 -17.70 20.79
C GLY A 49 -4.26 -18.98 21.59
N ARG A 50 -4.08 -18.92 22.91
CA ARG A 50 -4.37 -19.98 23.87
C ARG A 50 -5.36 -19.47 24.91
N ARG A 51 -6.44 -20.21 25.14
CA ARG A 51 -7.43 -19.85 26.18
C ARG A 51 -7.98 -21.09 26.90
N PRO A 52 -8.33 -20.99 28.19
CA PRO A 52 -9.12 -22.03 28.83
C PRO A 52 -10.51 -22.14 28.17
N ALA A 53 -11.06 -23.35 28.09
CA ALA A 53 -12.33 -23.64 27.44
C ALA A 53 -13.55 -23.11 28.23
N ASP A 54 -13.42 -23.04 29.55
CA ASP A 54 -14.42 -22.67 30.56
C ASP A 54 -14.34 -21.19 31.00
N VAL A 55 -13.33 -20.44 30.54
CA VAL A 55 -13.19 -19.02 30.84
C VAL A 55 -13.88 -18.19 29.77
N GLU A 56 -14.86 -17.39 30.21
CA GLU A 56 -15.52 -16.39 29.39
C GLU A 56 -14.78 -15.05 29.52
N LEU A 57 -14.26 -14.56 28.40
CA LEU A 57 -13.56 -13.29 28.36
C LEU A 57 -14.55 -12.14 28.26
N PRO A 58 -14.34 -11.02 28.98
CA PRO A 58 -15.11 -9.81 28.72
C PRO A 58 -14.84 -9.33 27.29
N ASP A 59 -15.77 -8.57 26.73
CA ASP A 59 -15.65 -7.98 25.38
C ASP A 59 -14.43 -7.05 25.25
N GLN A 60 -14.05 -6.39 26.34
CA GLN A 60 -12.99 -5.39 26.43
C GLN A 60 -12.48 -5.24 27.87
N GLY A 61 -11.24 -4.79 28.03
CA GLY A 61 -10.63 -4.60 29.34
C GLY A 61 -9.18 -4.12 29.27
N TRP A 62 -8.52 -4.09 30.42
CA TRP A 62 -7.08 -3.89 30.50
C TRP A 62 -6.36 -5.18 30.11
N LYS A 63 -5.60 -5.13 29.02
CA LYS A 63 -4.73 -6.22 28.59
C LYS A 63 -3.28 -5.88 28.90
N ILE A 64 -2.50 -6.93 29.18
CA ILE A 64 -1.07 -6.83 29.43
C ILE A 64 -0.36 -7.24 28.14
N HIS A 65 0.45 -6.37 27.58
CA HIS A 65 1.38 -6.71 26.51
C HIS A 65 2.76 -6.95 27.11
N VAL A 66 3.44 -7.97 26.60
CA VAL A 66 4.83 -8.27 26.97
C VAL A 66 5.71 -7.94 25.78
N SER A 67 6.78 -7.18 26.01
CA SER A 67 7.82 -6.94 24.99
C SER A 67 8.98 -7.91 25.11
N ALA A 68 9.69 -8.10 24.00
CA ALA A 68 10.84 -8.99 23.94
C ALA A 68 11.82 -8.54 22.85
N CYS A 69 13.09 -8.84 23.08
CA CYS A 69 14.16 -8.81 22.08
C CYS A 69 14.30 -10.19 21.43
N LEU A 70 14.96 -10.25 20.27
CA LEU A 70 15.14 -11.53 19.55
C LEU A 70 15.90 -12.57 20.37
N ASP A 71 16.87 -12.14 21.15
CA ASP A 71 17.74 -12.99 21.98
C ASP A 71 17.06 -13.50 23.25
N ASN A 72 15.93 -12.93 23.67
CA ASN A 72 15.22 -13.34 24.89
C ASN A 72 13.75 -13.75 24.67
N ALA A 73 13.22 -13.66 23.44
CA ALA A 73 11.82 -13.96 23.13
C ALA A 73 11.40 -15.39 23.54
N GLU A 74 12.22 -16.40 23.25
CA GLU A 74 11.94 -17.80 23.64
C GLU A 74 11.83 -17.94 25.17
N HIS A 75 12.75 -17.31 25.90
CA HIS A 75 12.77 -17.38 27.36
C HIS A 75 11.54 -16.67 27.96
N ILE A 76 11.22 -15.48 27.48
CA ILE A 76 10.01 -14.75 27.91
C ILE A 76 8.75 -15.56 27.61
N LEU A 77 8.65 -16.16 26.42
CA LEU A 77 7.52 -17.01 26.04
C LEU A 77 7.36 -18.20 26.98
N SER A 78 8.46 -18.85 27.34
CA SER A 78 8.44 -19.99 28.27
C SER A 78 7.96 -19.57 29.66
N VAL A 79 8.51 -18.48 30.23
CA VAL A 79 8.15 -18.00 31.57
C VAL A 79 6.69 -17.53 31.62
N VAL A 80 6.31 -16.65 30.69
CA VAL A 80 4.96 -16.06 30.65
C VAL A 80 3.93 -17.12 30.27
N GLY A 81 4.24 -18.00 29.31
CA GLY A 81 3.35 -19.08 28.90
C GLY A 81 3.06 -20.05 30.04
N SER A 82 4.10 -20.47 30.78
CA SER A 82 3.96 -21.34 31.96
C SER A 82 3.09 -20.68 33.03
N TYR A 83 3.36 -19.42 33.36
CA TYR A 83 2.53 -18.65 34.29
C TYR A 83 1.06 -18.59 33.83
N CYS A 84 0.81 -18.32 32.54
CA CYS A 84 -0.55 -18.26 32.01
C CYS A 84 -1.26 -19.61 32.08
N PHE A 85 -0.56 -20.73 31.86
CA PHE A 85 -1.14 -22.06 32.04
C PHE A 85 -1.48 -22.35 33.50
N GLU A 86 -0.59 -22.02 34.44
CA GLU A 86 -0.79 -22.22 35.88
C GLU A 86 -1.93 -21.35 36.43
N GLN A 87 -1.98 -20.08 36.04
CA GLN A 87 -2.98 -19.12 36.52
C GLN A 87 -4.25 -19.06 35.65
N ARG A 88 -4.34 -19.90 34.61
CA ARG A 88 -5.48 -19.98 33.68
C ARG A 88 -5.80 -18.67 32.94
N VAL A 89 -4.77 -17.90 32.59
CA VAL A 89 -4.91 -16.61 31.88
C VAL A 89 -4.90 -16.83 30.37
N ALA A 90 -5.94 -16.35 29.69
CA ALA A 90 -5.97 -16.39 28.22
C ALA A 90 -4.90 -15.45 27.66
N HIS A 91 -4.19 -15.91 26.63
CA HIS A 91 -3.06 -15.17 26.06
C HIS A 91 -2.85 -15.49 24.58
N LYS A 92 -2.08 -14.64 23.91
CA LYS A 92 -1.57 -14.89 22.56
C LYS A 92 -0.15 -14.42 22.42
N PHE A 93 0.56 -14.97 21.44
CA PHE A 93 1.95 -14.64 21.13
C PHE A 93 2.23 -14.69 19.63
N LEU A 94 3.29 -14.01 19.19
CA LEU A 94 3.77 -14.11 17.81
C LEU A 94 4.35 -15.50 17.56
N ARG A 95 3.99 -16.11 16.43
CA ARG A 95 4.34 -17.52 16.13
C ARG A 95 5.83 -17.79 15.90
N SER A 96 6.64 -16.80 15.52
CA SER A 96 8.05 -17.01 15.16
C SER A 96 9.00 -15.85 15.49
N PRO A 97 10.31 -16.14 15.67
CA PRO A 97 11.34 -15.11 15.82
C PRO A 97 11.37 -14.10 14.67
N ALA A 98 11.16 -14.57 13.43
CA ALA A 98 11.11 -13.73 12.23
C ALA A 98 10.02 -12.65 12.31
N LEU A 99 8.88 -12.96 12.93
CA LEU A 99 7.82 -11.99 13.17
C LEU A 99 8.14 -11.02 14.31
N VAL A 100 8.84 -11.47 15.36
CA VAL A 100 9.36 -10.57 16.40
C VAL A 100 10.29 -9.53 15.77
N GLN A 101 11.19 -9.96 14.87
CA GLN A 101 12.08 -9.05 14.14
C GLN A 101 11.28 -8.08 13.26
N THR A 102 10.35 -8.60 12.46
CA THR A 102 9.57 -7.80 11.51
C THR A 102 8.69 -6.77 12.22
N GLN A 103 8.06 -7.14 13.34
CA GLN A 103 7.22 -6.24 14.12
C GLN A 103 8.03 -5.18 14.86
N ASN A 104 9.33 -5.41 15.05
CA ASN A 104 10.26 -4.47 15.67
C ASN A 104 11.24 -3.82 14.66
N ALA A 105 11.06 -4.05 13.37
CA ALA A 105 11.93 -3.50 12.32
C ALA A 105 11.84 -1.97 12.24
N LYS A 106 12.83 -1.32 11.61
CA LYS A 106 12.90 0.16 11.46
C LYS A 106 11.59 0.80 10.99
N TYR A 107 10.90 0.20 10.02
CA TYR A 107 9.66 0.75 9.44
C TYR A 107 8.39 0.01 9.87
N ALA A 108 8.47 -0.80 10.93
CA ALA A 108 7.30 -1.45 11.49
C ALA A 108 6.29 -0.43 12.05
N SER A 109 5.03 -0.85 12.20
CA SER A 109 4.00 -0.02 12.83
C SER A 109 4.39 0.36 14.25
N ARG A 110 4.51 1.67 14.50
CA ARG A 110 4.88 2.22 15.82
C ARG A 110 3.89 1.86 16.93
N GLY A 111 2.62 1.64 16.60
CA GLY A 111 1.57 1.29 17.58
C GLY A 111 1.53 -0.20 17.94
N SER A 112 2.15 -1.07 17.14
CA SER A 112 2.28 -2.50 17.43
C SER A 112 3.70 -2.93 17.77
N SER A 113 4.71 -2.10 17.51
CA SER A 113 6.10 -2.43 17.80
C SER A 113 6.32 -2.84 19.24
N GLY A 114 7.16 -3.85 19.41
CA GLY A 114 7.51 -4.42 20.70
C GLY A 114 6.47 -5.36 21.29
N LYS A 115 5.22 -5.40 20.80
CA LYS A 115 4.19 -6.33 21.31
C LYS A 115 4.51 -7.76 20.87
N PHE A 116 5.09 -8.55 21.77
CA PHE A 116 5.41 -9.94 21.53
C PHE A 116 4.30 -10.89 22.02
N MET A 117 3.82 -10.67 23.24
CA MET A 117 2.68 -11.41 23.81
C MET A 117 1.57 -10.45 24.25
N THR A 118 0.35 -10.97 24.39
CA THR A 118 -0.79 -10.27 25.00
C THR A 118 -1.54 -11.21 25.92
N LEU A 119 -1.76 -10.81 27.16
CA LEU A 119 -2.57 -11.51 28.16
C LEU A 119 -3.89 -10.78 28.35
N TYR A 120 -4.93 -11.53 28.66
CA TYR A 120 -6.31 -11.07 28.77
C TYR A 120 -6.89 -11.40 30.16
N PRO A 121 -6.51 -10.64 31.21
CA PRO A 121 -7.10 -10.79 32.53
C PRO A 121 -8.61 -10.54 32.53
N VAL A 122 -9.39 -11.36 33.23
CA VAL A 122 -10.87 -11.23 33.26
C VAL A 122 -11.38 -10.12 34.17
N ASP A 123 -10.61 -9.75 35.20
CA ASP A 123 -10.98 -8.74 36.19
C ASP A 123 -9.76 -7.99 36.78
N GLU A 124 -10.02 -6.99 37.62
CA GLU A 124 -8.96 -6.20 38.29
C GLU A 124 -8.07 -7.03 39.23
N PRO A 125 -8.60 -7.93 40.08
CA PRO A 125 -7.76 -8.81 40.89
C PRO A 125 -6.81 -9.70 40.08
N GLU A 126 -7.27 -10.27 38.96
CA GLU A 126 -6.43 -11.08 38.08
C GLU A 126 -5.36 -10.22 37.38
N LEU A 127 -5.73 -9.01 36.94
CA LEU A 127 -4.78 -8.04 36.40
C LEU A 127 -3.66 -7.72 37.41
N GLU A 128 -4.01 -7.41 38.66
CA GLU A 128 -3.05 -7.07 39.71
C GLU A 128 -2.11 -8.24 40.05
N ARG A 129 -2.65 -9.48 40.14
CA ARG A 129 -1.83 -10.69 40.31
C ARG A 129 -0.85 -10.86 39.15
N CYS A 130 -1.33 -10.79 37.91
CA CYS A 130 -0.47 -10.90 36.73
C CYS A 130 0.65 -9.87 36.71
N LEU A 131 0.35 -8.61 37.04
CA LEU A 131 1.37 -7.56 37.07
C LEU A 131 2.40 -7.73 38.18
N THR A 132 2.00 -8.28 39.33
CA THR A 132 2.91 -8.46 40.46
C THR A 132 3.82 -9.65 40.24
N ASP A 133 3.24 -10.81 39.90
CA ASP A 133 3.97 -12.07 39.77
C ASP A 133 4.91 -12.04 38.55
N LEU A 134 4.46 -11.48 37.42
CA LEU A 134 5.28 -11.38 36.22
C LEU A 134 6.36 -10.29 36.31
N ASP A 135 6.16 -9.23 37.10
CA ASP A 135 7.22 -8.21 37.31
C ASP A 135 8.42 -8.83 38.04
N GLU A 136 8.17 -9.71 39.02
CA GLU A 136 9.21 -10.49 39.68
C GLU A 136 9.83 -11.53 38.74
N ALA A 137 9.00 -12.32 38.04
CA ALA A 137 9.48 -13.39 37.17
C ALA A 137 10.28 -12.90 35.95
N LEU A 138 10.02 -11.68 35.48
CA LEU A 138 10.69 -11.08 34.32
C LEU A 138 11.71 -10.00 34.72
N ALA A 139 12.09 -9.93 36.01
CA ALA A 139 13.00 -8.92 36.50
C ALA A 139 14.34 -8.93 35.75
N GLY A 140 14.76 -7.76 35.26
CA GLY A 140 16.02 -7.58 34.52
C GLY A 140 15.97 -7.99 33.05
N LEU A 141 14.86 -8.55 32.56
CA LEU A 141 14.69 -8.82 31.14
C LEU A 141 14.37 -7.52 30.38
N ARG A 142 15.05 -7.33 29.26
CA ARG A 142 14.89 -6.16 28.39
C ARG A 142 13.85 -6.40 27.30
N GLY A 143 13.33 -5.30 26.78
CA GLY A 143 12.46 -5.29 25.61
C GLY A 143 12.23 -3.86 25.12
N PRO A 144 11.89 -3.67 23.84
CA PRO A 144 11.61 -2.35 23.30
C PRO A 144 10.43 -1.70 24.03
N TYR A 145 10.51 -0.39 24.22
CA TYR A 145 9.40 0.39 24.77
C TYR A 145 8.17 0.32 23.86
N ILE A 146 6.97 0.11 24.41
CA ILE A 146 5.73 0.11 23.63
C ILE A 146 5.07 1.49 23.74
N LEU A 147 5.13 2.29 22.66
CA LEU A 147 4.71 3.70 22.65
C LEU A 147 3.22 3.91 22.97
N SER A 148 2.37 2.95 22.57
CA SER A 148 0.92 3.03 22.73
C SER A 148 0.41 2.56 24.11
N ASP A 149 1.31 2.16 25.00
CA ASP A 149 0.97 1.44 26.21
C ASP A 149 1.66 2.05 27.43
N LEU A 150 1.10 1.84 28.61
CA LEU A 150 1.67 2.26 29.89
C LEU A 150 2.68 1.21 30.36
N ARG A 151 3.96 1.58 30.51
CA ARG A 151 4.97 0.67 31.08
C ARG A 151 4.66 0.40 32.54
N TRP A 152 4.68 -0.87 32.92
CA TRP A 152 4.63 -1.29 34.31
C TRP A 152 6.06 -1.29 34.87
N ARG A 153 6.34 -0.35 35.77
CA ARG A 153 7.65 -0.18 36.43
C ARG A 153 8.78 -0.15 35.38
N ASN A 154 9.75 -1.05 35.49
CA ASN A 154 10.95 -1.11 34.64
C ASN A 154 11.01 -2.37 33.75
N GLY A 155 10.09 -3.32 33.93
CA GLY A 155 10.10 -4.58 33.20
C GLY A 155 9.55 -4.49 31.77
N PRO A 156 9.47 -5.63 31.07
CA PRO A 156 8.92 -5.73 29.72
C PRO A 156 7.37 -5.77 29.70
N LEU A 157 6.72 -5.36 30.78
CA LEU A 157 5.25 -5.40 30.93
C LEU A 157 4.64 -4.04 30.59
N TYR A 158 3.60 -4.05 29.77
CA TYR A 158 2.91 -2.86 29.28
C TYR A 158 1.41 -3.04 29.30
N LEU A 159 0.66 -1.96 29.53
CA LEU A 159 -0.78 -2.00 29.71
C LEU A 159 -1.51 -1.10 28.72
N ARG A 160 -2.62 -1.60 28.19
CA ARG A 160 -3.55 -0.82 27.38
C ARG A 160 -4.98 -1.30 27.57
N TYR A 161 -5.92 -0.36 27.68
CA TYR A 161 -7.34 -0.67 27.61
C TYR A 161 -7.76 -0.91 26.16
N GLY A 162 -8.46 -2.01 25.88
CA GLY A 162 -8.99 -2.27 24.54
C GLY A 162 -9.82 -3.54 24.42
N GLY A 163 -10.28 -3.82 23.18
CA GLY A 163 -11.10 -4.98 22.88
C GLY A 163 -10.35 -6.30 23.07
N PHE A 164 -11.04 -7.27 23.68
CA PHE A 164 -10.63 -8.66 23.81
C PHE A 164 -11.26 -9.46 22.66
N THR A 165 -12.52 -9.16 22.34
CA THR A 165 -13.24 -9.64 21.15
C THR A 165 -13.19 -8.58 20.05
N GLU A 166 -13.17 -9.02 18.79
CA GLU A 166 -13.25 -8.09 17.65
C GLU A 166 -14.67 -7.57 17.52
N GLN A 167 -14.83 -6.27 17.77
CA GLN A 167 -16.04 -5.54 17.51
C GLN A 167 -15.77 -4.53 16.42
N PHE A 168 -16.72 -4.32 15.53
CA PHE A 168 -16.56 -3.39 14.43
C PHE A 168 -17.65 -2.32 14.47
N CYS A 169 -17.27 -1.10 14.15
CA CYS A 169 -18.20 -0.03 13.82
C CYS A 169 -17.71 0.68 12.57
N ARG A 170 -18.52 1.57 12.00
CA ARG A 170 -18.01 2.46 10.96
C ARG A 170 -17.34 3.67 11.58
N SER A 171 -16.21 4.08 11.02
CA SER A 171 -15.55 5.34 11.33
C SER A 171 -16.40 6.51 10.84
N GLU A 172 -16.00 7.73 11.18
CA GLU A 172 -16.59 8.96 10.62
C GLU A 172 -16.44 9.03 9.07
N THR A 173 -15.47 8.31 8.49
CA THR A 173 -15.27 8.18 7.04
C THR A 173 -16.11 7.07 6.40
N GLY A 174 -16.88 6.32 7.19
CA GLY A 174 -17.67 5.18 6.72
C GLY A 174 -16.88 3.88 6.58
N GLU A 175 -15.57 3.87 6.88
CA GLU A 175 -14.75 2.66 6.86
C GLU A 175 -15.11 1.74 8.03
N LEU A 176 -15.15 0.43 7.81
CA LEU A 176 -15.35 -0.53 8.89
C LEU A 176 -14.05 -0.64 9.70
N VAL A 177 -14.10 -0.25 10.98
CA VAL A 177 -12.95 -0.20 11.88
C VAL A 177 -13.24 -0.95 13.17
N LEU A 178 -12.18 -1.40 13.86
CA LEU A 178 -12.31 -2.01 15.18
C LEU A 178 -12.89 -1.00 16.18
N ALA A 179 -13.67 -1.48 17.13
CA ALA A 179 -14.45 -0.66 18.04
C ALA A 179 -14.37 -1.11 19.51
N LEU A 180 -14.64 -0.17 20.40
CA LEU A 180 -14.89 -0.38 21.83
C LEU A 180 -16.33 0.01 22.15
N ARG A 181 -16.93 -0.65 23.15
CA ARG A 181 -18.27 -0.38 23.65
C ARG A 181 -18.22 0.59 24.83
N GLU A 182 -18.93 1.71 24.70
CA GLU A 182 -19.15 2.65 25.80
C GLU A 182 -20.13 2.08 26.84
N PRO A 183 -20.18 2.62 28.08
CA PRO A 183 -21.20 2.25 29.06
C PRO A 183 -22.65 2.45 28.57
N SER A 184 -22.86 3.32 27.58
CA SER A 184 -24.15 3.53 26.91
C SER A 184 -24.57 2.38 25.98
N GLY A 185 -23.67 1.42 25.72
CA GLY A 185 -23.83 0.33 24.74
C GLY A 185 -23.38 0.68 23.32
N ARG A 186 -23.10 1.96 23.03
CA ARG A 186 -22.66 2.44 21.71
C ARG A 186 -21.22 2.00 21.39
N LEU A 187 -20.99 1.56 20.16
CA LEU A 187 -19.66 1.26 19.65
C LEU A 187 -18.96 2.53 19.15
N ARG A 188 -17.70 2.72 19.55
CA ARG A 188 -16.82 3.78 19.06
C ARG A 188 -15.55 3.20 18.46
N PRO A 189 -14.95 3.82 17.42
CA PRO A 189 -13.68 3.40 16.88
C PRO A 189 -12.58 3.26 17.95
N ASP A 190 -11.89 2.11 17.97
CA ASP A 190 -10.65 1.88 18.71
C ASP A 190 -9.50 2.56 17.96
N VAL A 191 -9.25 3.83 18.25
CA VAL A 191 -8.19 4.62 17.61
C VAL A 191 -6.82 4.19 18.13
N ARG A 192 -6.06 3.46 17.32
CA ARG A 192 -4.74 2.90 17.69
C ARG A 192 -3.61 3.83 17.29
N ARG A 193 -3.33 4.84 18.12
CA ARG A 193 -2.16 5.73 17.94
C ARG A 193 -0.92 5.15 18.60
N ALA A 194 0.25 5.62 18.16
CA ALA A 194 1.53 5.33 18.81
C ALA A 194 1.76 6.21 20.05
N VAL A 195 0.71 6.41 20.84
CA VAL A 195 0.68 7.19 22.07
C VAL A 195 -0.27 6.48 23.03
N PHE A 196 0.11 6.39 24.30
CA PHE A 196 -0.76 5.88 25.34
C PHE A 196 -1.93 6.84 25.60
N GLU A 197 -3.15 6.35 25.39
CA GLU A 197 -4.40 7.05 25.67
C GLU A 197 -5.34 6.08 26.39
N VAL A 198 -6.05 6.57 27.41
CA VAL A 198 -7.11 5.84 28.11
C VAL A 198 -8.44 6.49 27.73
N PRO A 199 -9.45 5.74 27.24
CA PRO A 199 -10.76 6.31 27.01
C PRO A 199 -11.30 6.94 28.30
N GLU A 200 -11.88 8.15 28.22
CA GLU A 200 -12.35 8.90 29.40
C GLU A 200 -13.33 8.12 30.30
N TRP A 201 -14.06 7.19 29.70
CA TRP A 201 -15.06 6.35 30.36
C TRP A 201 -14.50 4.99 30.82
N ALA A 202 -13.27 4.63 30.47
CA ALA A 202 -12.70 3.35 30.84
C ALA A 202 -12.38 3.34 32.35
N PRO A 203 -12.75 2.27 33.08
CA PRO A 203 -12.39 2.15 34.50
C PRO A 203 -10.87 2.07 34.63
N VAL A 204 -10.30 2.82 35.58
CA VAL A 204 -8.86 2.79 35.88
C VAL A 204 -8.64 2.04 37.20
N PRO A 205 -8.05 0.84 37.16
CA PRO A 205 -7.75 0.04 38.35
C PRO A 205 -6.83 0.78 39.31
N ALA A 206 -7.06 0.62 40.61
CA ALA A 206 -6.26 1.29 41.65
C ALA A 206 -4.76 0.95 41.54
N VAL A 207 -4.43 -0.29 41.15
CA VAL A 207 -3.06 -0.77 40.91
C VAL A 207 -2.30 0.08 39.87
N LEU A 208 -2.99 0.74 38.94
CA LEU A 208 -2.37 1.56 37.88
C LEU A 208 -2.18 3.02 38.25
N ALA A 209 -2.76 3.49 39.36
CA ALA A 209 -2.79 4.92 39.70
C ALA A 209 -1.38 5.52 39.83
N GLN A 210 -0.45 4.79 40.46
CA GLN A 210 0.93 5.24 40.62
C GLN A 210 1.65 5.32 39.27
N ALA A 211 1.56 4.29 38.44
CA ALA A 211 2.19 4.26 37.12
C ALA A 211 1.71 5.40 36.21
N LEU A 212 0.41 5.74 36.29
CA LEU A 212 -0.16 6.89 35.58
C LEU A 212 0.39 8.23 36.11
N THR A 213 0.58 8.34 37.43
CA THR A 213 1.15 9.53 38.06
C THR A 213 2.61 9.72 37.67
N ASP A 214 3.40 8.65 37.71
CA ASP A 214 4.82 8.67 37.34
C ASP A 214 5.00 9.07 35.87
N ARG A 215 4.14 8.55 34.99
CA ARG A 215 4.11 8.94 33.57
C ARG A 215 3.80 10.43 33.42
N ALA A 216 2.81 10.95 34.12
CA ALA A 216 2.43 12.36 34.05
C ALA A 216 3.51 13.30 34.60
N ALA A 217 4.32 12.84 35.56
CA ALA A 217 5.43 13.58 36.13
C ALA A 217 6.69 13.61 35.24
N THR A 218 6.76 12.77 34.20
CA THR A 218 7.90 12.71 33.28
C THR A 218 7.95 14.00 32.45
N SER A 219 8.86 14.91 32.82
CA SER A 219 9.01 16.23 32.21
C SER A 219 10.11 16.24 31.15
N THR A 220 9.86 16.93 30.04
CA THR A 220 10.88 17.26 29.02
C THR A 220 11.67 18.53 29.37
N ALA A 221 11.47 19.12 30.56
CA ALA A 221 12.04 20.42 30.92
C ALA A 221 13.57 20.47 30.86
N ASP A 222 14.25 19.35 31.01
CA ASP A 222 15.72 19.26 30.99
C ASP A 222 16.31 18.92 29.61
N PHE A 223 15.49 18.85 28.55
CA PHE A 223 15.98 18.57 27.21
C PHE A 223 16.64 19.83 26.60
N PRO A 224 17.90 19.76 26.11
CA PRO A 224 18.67 20.95 25.74
C PRO A 224 18.25 21.60 24.41
N TYR A 225 17.19 21.10 23.77
CA TYR A 225 16.71 21.58 22.48
C TYR A 225 15.19 21.79 22.50
N THR A 226 14.75 22.81 21.79
CA THR A 226 13.33 23.04 21.49
C THR A 226 13.02 22.41 20.13
N VAL A 227 12.19 21.37 20.10
CA VAL A 227 11.72 20.76 18.86
C VAL A 227 10.73 21.69 18.17
N GLU A 228 11.03 22.11 16.93
CA GLU A 228 10.18 22.99 16.14
C GLU A 228 9.16 22.18 15.31
N ARG A 229 9.59 21.06 14.72
CA ARG A 229 8.71 20.08 14.04
C ARG A 229 9.36 18.72 13.83
N ALA A 230 8.55 17.68 13.72
CA ALA A 230 9.00 16.39 13.22
C ALA A 230 9.20 16.43 11.69
N LEU A 231 10.31 15.86 11.23
CA LEU A 231 10.63 15.67 9.81
C LEU A 231 10.19 14.29 9.32
N HIS A 232 10.45 13.26 10.13
CA HIS A 232 10.15 11.87 9.80
C HIS A 232 10.01 11.04 11.08
N PHE A 233 9.22 9.97 11.03
CA PHE A 233 9.12 8.98 12.11
C PHE A 233 9.38 7.58 11.57
N SER A 234 10.17 6.83 12.32
CA SER A 234 10.34 5.39 12.18
C SER A 234 9.99 4.69 13.49
N ASN A 235 9.98 3.37 13.51
CA ASN A 235 9.93 2.63 14.76
C ASN A 235 11.20 2.81 15.59
N GLY A 236 12.36 2.92 14.95
CA GLY A 236 13.64 3.17 15.61
C GLY A 236 13.75 4.54 16.29
N GLY A 237 12.88 5.49 15.96
CA GLY A 237 12.90 6.86 16.49
C GLY A 237 12.48 7.90 15.44
N GLY A 238 12.40 9.16 15.85
CA GLY A 238 12.08 10.30 14.98
C GLY A 238 13.28 11.10 14.50
N ILE A 239 13.07 11.85 13.42
CA ILE A 239 13.97 12.90 12.95
C ILE A 239 13.23 14.22 13.14
N TYR A 240 13.85 15.17 13.83
CA TYR A 240 13.24 16.44 14.22
C TYR A 240 14.09 17.62 13.75
N MET A 241 13.43 18.71 13.36
CA MET A 241 14.07 20.01 13.26
C MET A 241 13.91 20.70 14.61
N ALA A 242 15.02 21.18 15.16
CA ALA A 242 15.06 21.77 16.48
C ALA A 242 16.03 22.94 16.53
N ARG A 243 16.06 23.62 17.67
CA ARG A 243 17.01 24.69 17.97
C ARG A 243 17.55 24.49 19.39
N PRO A 244 18.82 24.85 19.68
CA PRO A 244 19.29 24.87 21.07
C PRO A 244 18.36 25.70 21.96
N ALA A 245 18.03 25.21 23.15
CA ALA A 245 17.14 25.91 24.09
C ALA A 245 17.69 27.30 24.50
N THR A 246 19.00 27.48 24.41
CA THR A 246 19.71 28.75 24.63
C THR A 246 19.63 29.74 23.46
N GLY A 247 19.00 29.36 22.34
CA GLY A 247 19.09 30.07 21.06
C GLY A 247 20.31 29.63 20.23
N GLY A 248 20.27 29.90 18.92
CA GLY A 248 21.29 29.46 17.95
C GLY A 248 20.68 29.07 16.61
N ASP A 249 21.47 28.48 15.72
CA ASP A 249 20.99 27.99 14.41
C ASP A 249 20.11 26.74 14.53
N GLN A 250 19.35 26.44 13.48
CA GLN A 250 18.56 25.21 13.41
C GLN A 250 19.48 23.99 13.29
N VAL A 251 19.06 22.90 13.93
CA VAL A 251 19.73 21.60 13.90
C VAL A 251 18.74 20.49 13.55
N VAL A 252 19.27 19.36 13.12
CA VAL A 252 18.50 18.12 12.99
C VAL A 252 18.81 17.22 14.19
N LEU A 253 17.78 16.76 14.89
CA LEU A 253 17.89 15.75 15.93
C LEU A 253 17.42 14.41 15.36
N LYS A 254 18.32 13.43 15.31
CA LYS A 254 17.97 12.04 15.04
C LYS A 254 17.88 11.27 16.35
N GLU A 255 16.69 10.77 16.65
CA GLU A 255 16.40 9.95 17.82
C GLU A 255 16.57 8.47 17.49
N ALA A 256 17.16 7.73 18.43
CA ALA A 256 17.22 6.28 18.43
C ALA A 256 16.68 5.72 19.75
N ARG A 257 15.81 4.73 19.63
CA ARG A 257 15.12 4.04 20.71
C ARG A 257 15.83 2.71 20.98
N PRO A 258 16.24 2.42 22.23
CA PRO A 258 16.85 1.14 22.57
C PRO A 258 15.97 -0.05 22.19
N ASP A 259 16.61 -1.13 21.76
CA ASP A 259 15.98 -2.40 21.43
C ASP A 259 14.93 -2.34 20.30
N ALA A 260 14.75 -1.19 19.66
CA ALA A 260 13.72 -0.96 18.64
C ALA A 260 14.34 -0.58 17.30
N GLY A 261 13.56 -0.75 16.23
CA GLY A 261 14.00 -0.44 14.88
C GLY A 261 15.13 -1.34 14.41
N LEU A 262 14.98 -2.65 14.59
CA LEU A 262 15.95 -3.65 14.17
C LEU A 262 16.15 -3.60 12.64
N ASP A 263 17.40 -3.74 12.21
CA ASP A 263 17.70 -4.05 10.80
C ASP A 263 17.70 -5.58 10.58
N GLN A 264 18.04 -6.03 9.35
CA GLN A 264 18.07 -7.48 9.06
C GLN A 264 19.20 -8.23 9.79
N ARG A 265 20.21 -7.52 10.30
CA ARG A 265 21.29 -8.11 11.11
C ARG A 265 20.92 -8.19 12.60
N GLY A 266 19.79 -7.61 12.99
CA GLY A 266 19.36 -7.52 14.38
C GLY A 266 19.99 -6.36 15.14
N ASP A 267 20.67 -5.43 14.44
CA ASP A 267 21.21 -4.24 15.07
C ASP A 267 20.08 -3.23 15.34
N ASP A 268 19.98 -2.73 16.57
CA ASP A 268 18.95 -1.77 16.97
C ASP A 268 19.25 -0.34 16.49
N ALA A 269 18.30 0.56 16.70
CA ALA A 269 18.47 1.96 16.30
C ALA A 269 19.63 2.66 17.01
N VAL A 270 19.94 2.31 18.27
CA VAL A 270 20.99 2.96 19.06
C VAL A 270 22.37 2.62 18.52
N LEU A 271 22.60 1.34 18.24
CA LEU A 271 23.87 0.88 17.65
C LEU A 271 24.10 1.51 16.28
N ARG A 272 23.05 1.61 15.45
CA ARG A 272 23.13 2.22 14.12
C ARG A 272 23.36 3.74 14.20
N LEU A 273 22.71 4.44 15.12
CA LEU A 273 22.93 5.87 15.34
C LEU A 273 24.35 6.20 15.85
N GLY A 274 24.89 5.35 16.73
CA GLY A 274 26.28 5.46 17.19
C GLY A 274 27.29 5.31 16.04
N ARG A 275 27.11 4.31 15.17
CA ARG A 275 27.93 4.13 13.96
C ARG A 275 27.81 5.32 13.01
N GLU A 276 26.60 5.86 12.82
CA GLU A 276 26.40 7.06 12.00
C GLU A 276 27.21 8.25 12.54
N ASN A 277 27.17 8.48 13.85
CA ASN A 277 27.96 9.53 14.50
C ASN A 277 29.46 9.36 14.24
N ASP A 278 30.00 8.15 14.35
CA ASP A 278 31.42 7.88 14.11
C ASP A 278 31.81 8.13 12.64
N ILE A 279 30.96 7.75 11.70
CA ILE A 279 31.16 8.05 10.27
C ILE A 279 31.17 9.55 10.01
N LEU A 280 30.21 10.29 10.55
CA LEU A 280 30.14 11.75 10.36
C LEU A 280 31.36 12.47 10.93
N ARG A 281 31.88 12.02 12.08
CA ARG A 281 33.14 12.56 12.63
C ARG A 281 34.34 12.26 11.73
N ARG A 282 34.41 11.08 11.12
CA ARG A 282 35.45 10.75 10.12
C ARG A 282 35.36 11.61 8.86
N LEU A 283 34.15 12.03 8.48
CA LEU A 283 33.85 12.86 7.32
C LEU A 283 33.88 14.36 7.62
N GLU A 284 34.33 14.78 8.81
CA GLU A 284 34.40 16.19 9.18
C GLU A 284 35.21 17.00 8.16
N GLY A 285 34.68 18.17 7.78
CA GLY A 285 35.25 19.06 6.78
C GLY A 285 35.04 18.64 5.31
N VAL A 286 34.31 17.55 5.02
CA VAL A 286 33.87 17.23 3.66
C VAL A 286 32.65 18.12 3.31
N PRO A 287 32.72 19.04 2.31
CA PRO A 287 31.70 20.07 2.11
C PRO A 287 30.27 19.58 1.80
N VAL A 288 30.14 18.33 1.34
CA VAL A 288 28.86 17.72 0.96
C VAL A 288 28.23 16.89 2.09
N VAL A 289 28.82 16.88 3.29
CA VAL A 289 28.40 16.07 4.44
C VAL A 289 28.02 17.01 5.60
N PRO A 290 26.84 16.83 6.25
CA PRO A 290 26.47 17.63 7.41
C PRO A 290 27.38 17.35 8.61
N ALA A 291 27.70 18.39 9.39
CA ALA A 291 28.49 18.21 10.60
C ALA A 291 27.70 17.47 11.71
N ALA A 292 28.36 16.55 12.43
CA ALA A 292 27.87 16.03 13.69
C ALA A 292 28.20 17.03 14.82
N LEU A 293 27.17 17.65 15.39
CA LEU A 293 27.29 18.73 16.37
C LEU A 293 27.29 18.21 17.82
N GLY A 294 26.74 17.01 18.06
CA GLY A 294 26.72 16.41 19.38
C GLY A 294 25.99 15.07 19.43
N TYR A 295 26.20 14.33 20.51
CA TYR A 295 25.51 13.07 20.80
C TYR A 295 25.14 13.05 22.29
N LEU A 296 23.88 12.79 22.61
CA LEU A 296 23.38 12.81 23.98
C LEU A 296 22.32 11.73 24.21
N THR A 297 22.09 11.39 25.47
CA THR A 297 20.98 10.55 25.89
C THR A 297 20.03 11.40 26.72
N ALA A 298 18.74 11.35 26.39
CA ALA A 298 17.68 11.99 27.16
C ALA A 298 16.60 10.97 27.46
N TRP A 299 16.25 10.84 28.74
CA TRP A 299 15.47 9.72 29.26
C TRP A 299 16.15 8.39 28.87
N GLU A 300 15.48 7.49 28.14
CA GLU A 300 16.06 6.23 27.65
C GLU A 300 16.52 6.32 26.18
N HIS A 301 16.34 7.45 25.49
CA HIS A 301 16.59 7.55 24.05
C HIS A 301 17.90 8.27 23.73
N HIS A 302 18.53 7.88 22.63
CA HIS A 302 19.76 8.47 22.14
C HIS A 302 19.46 9.49 21.04
N PHE A 303 20.22 10.59 21.01
CA PHE A 303 20.04 11.68 20.05
C PHE A 303 21.37 12.06 19.42
N LEU A 304 21.43 12.05 18.09
CA LEU A 304 22.50 12.62 17.29
C LEU A 304 22.05 13.98 16.77
N VAL A 305 22.81 15.01 17.12
CA VAL A 305 22.59 16.39 16.68
C VAL A 305 23.43 16.65 15.44
N GLN A 306 22.79 17.04 14.35
CA GLN A 306 23.43 17.29 13.06
C GLN A 306 23.16 18.72 12.58
N GLU A 307 24.05 19.25 11.74
CA GLU A 307 23.82 20.47 10.95
C GLU A 307 22.50 20.34 10.17
N TYR A 308 21.69 21.40 10.21
CA TYR A 308 20.55 21.51 9.31
C TYR A 308 21.00 21.91 7.90
N VAL A 309 20.69 21.06 6.92
CA VAL A 309 21.00 21.31 5.51
C VAL A 309 19.81 21.99 4.83
N PRO A 310 19.91 23.27 4.42
CA PRO A 310 18.83 23.94 3.71
C PRO A 310 18.71 23.41 2.28
N GLY A 311 17.48 23.19 1.81
CA GLY A 311 17.21 22.73 0.45
C GLY A 311 15.98 21.84 0.36
N GLU A 312 15.86 21.12 -0.75
CA GLU A 312 14.84 20.10 -0.94
C GLU A 312 15.47 18.74 -1.26
N PRO A 313 14.93 17.62 -0.73
CA PRO A 313 15.37 16.28 -1.14
C PRO A 313 15.26 16.08 -2.66
N LEU A 314 16.20 15.34 -3.26
CA LEU A 314 16.28 15.16 -4.71
C LEU A 314 15.01 14.54 -5.30
N ASN A 315 14.32 13.66 -4.57
CA ASN A 315 13.02 13.13 -5.00
C ASN A 315 11.92 14.21 -5.12
N ARG A 316 11.94 15.24 -4.27
CA ARG A 316 11.02 16.38 -4.34
C ARG A 316 11.43 17.34 -5.46
N TRP A 317 12.74 17.61 -5.57
CA TRP A 317 13.31 18.39 -6.67
C TRP A 317 12.92 17.81 -8.04
N PHE A 318 13.07 16.48 -8.18
CA PHE A 318 12.68 15.71 -9.36
C PHE A 318 11.18 15.88 -9.65
N GLY A 319 10.31 15.59 -8.67
CA GLY A 319 8.86 15.59 -8.88
C GLY A 319 8.29 16.94 -9.32
N ARG A 320 8.96 18.05 -8.99
CA ARG A 320 8.56 19.42 -9.39
C ARG A 320 9.02 19.82 -10.79
N ARG A 321 10.05 19.18 -11.33
CA ARG A 321 10.74 19.60 -12.57
C ARG A 321 10.63 18.59 -13.70
N TYR A 322 10.27 17.35 -13.38
CA TYR A 322 10.28 16.27 -14.34
C TYR A 322 9.22 16.50 -15.43
N PRO A 323 9.61 16.65 -16.70
CA PRO A 323 8.72 17.20 -17.72
C PRO A 323 7.64 16.22 -18.19
N LEU A 324 7.85 14.92 -18.02
CA LEU A 324 6.98 13.89 -18.60
C LEU A 324 5.68 13.65 -17.83
N VAL A 325 5.48 14.32 -16.69
CA VAL A 325 4.20 14.31 -15.93
C VAL A 325 3.25 15.40 -16.39
N HIS A 326 3.68 16.26 -17.32
CA HIS A 326 2.85 17.24 -17.99
C HIS A 326 2.41 16.74 -19.37
N PRO A 327 1.26 17.19 -19.89
CA PRO A 327 0.83 16.87 -21.24
C PRO A 327 1.73 17.53 -22.29
N ASP A 328 2.18 16.74 -23.28
CA ASP A 328 2.93 17.19 -24.47
C ASP A 328 4.06 18.22 -24.20
N PRO A 329 5.05 17.91 -23.34
CA PRO A 329 6.14 18.83 -23.04
C PRO A 329 6.98 19.10 -24.29
N ASP A 330 7.29 20.38 -24.54
CA ASP A 330 8.11 20.79 -25.67
C ASP A 330 9.59 20.41 -25.51
N ARG A 331 10.30 20.40 -26.65
CA ARG A 331 11.72 20.01 -26.72
C ARG A 331 12.62 20.84 -25.81
N GLU A 332 12.38 22.14 -25.73
CA GLU A 332 13.17 23.05 -24.90
C GLU A 332 13.05 22.71 -23.41
N THR A 333 11.84 22.41 -22.94
CA THR A 333 11.56 21.99 -21.57
C THR A 333 12.26 20.68 -21.23
N ILE A 334 12.28 19.72 -22.15
CA ILE A 334 12.99 18.44 -22.00
C ILE A 334 14.51 18.67 -21.95
N ASP A 335 15.03 19.49 -22.86
CA ASP A 335 16.47 19.79 -22.96
C ASP A 335 16.98 20.53 -21.71
N ARG A 336 16.22 21.52 -21.20
CA ARG A 336 16.50 22.21 -19.94
C ARG A 336 16.53 21.24 -18.75
N TYR A 337 15.51 20.39 -18.62
CA TYR A 337 15.48 19.39 -17.55
C TYR A 337 16.69 18.46 -17.59
N ARG A 338 17.08 18.00 -18.80
CA ARG A 338 18.27 17.18 -18.98
C ARG A 338 19.51 17.86 -18.44
N GLU A 339 19.74 19.12 -18.80
CA GLU A 339 20.93 19.87 -18.37
C GLU A 339 20.98 20.04 -16.84
N GLU A 340 19.83 20.35 -16.23
CA GLU A 340 19.71 20.44 -14.78
C GLU A 340 19.98 19.09 -14.09
N ALA A 341 19.38 18.01 -14.59
CA ALA A 341 19.58 16.66 -14.06
C ALA A 341 21.04 16.20 -14.18
N LEU A 342 21.70 16.47 -15.30
CA LEU A 342 23.12 16.16 -15.51
C LEU A 342 24.03 16.96 -14.56
N THR A 343 23.69 18.23 -14.29
CA THR A 343 24.41 19.07 -13.32
C THR A 343 24.32 18.49 -11.90
N VAL A 344 23.12 18.08 -11.49
CA VAL A 344 22.91 17.41 -10.20
C VAL A 344 23.71 16.11 -10.12
N LEU A 345 23.66 15.27 -11.15
CA LEU A 345 24.40 14.00 -11.19
C LEU A 345 25.91 14.21 -11.08
N ALA A 346 26.46 15.24 -11.75
CA ALA A 346 27.87 15.60 -11.62
C ALA A 346 28.24 16.01 -10.18
N GLY A 347 27.35 16.76 -9.51
CA GLY A 347 27.52 17.12 -8.10
C GLY A 347 27.47 15.91 -7.16
N VAL A 348 26.60 14.93 -7.42
CA VAL A 348 26.55 13.67 -6.67
C VAL A 348 27.84 12.89 -6.86
N GLU A 349 28.32 12.76 -8.09
CA GLU A 349 29.55 12.01 -8.39
C GLU A 349 30.78 12.62 -7.71
N GLU A 350 30.92 13.95 -7.74
CA GLU A 350 31.99 14.66 -7.02
C GLU A 350 31.90 14.46 -5.51
N GLY A 351 30.70 14.60 -4.95
CA GLY A 351 30.49 14.42 -3.51
C GLY A 351 30.78 13.00 -3.06
N LEU A 352 30.40 12.00 -3.84
CA LEU A 352 30.68 10.60 -3.56
C LEU A 352 32.19 10.32 -3.59
N ARG A 353 32.91 10.89 -4.57
CA ARG A 353 34.38 10.78 -4.64
C ARG A 353 35.05 11.39 -3.40
N ALA A 354 34.55 12.52 -2.91
CA ALA A 354 35.07 13.16 -1.70
C ALA A 354 34.84 12.30 -0.44
N ILE A 355 33.70 11.60 -0.34
CA ILE A 355 33.42 10.64 0.75
C ILE A 355 34.37 9.43 0.64
N HIS A 356 34.52 8.85 -0.55
CA HIS A 356 35.41 7.72 -0.80
C HIS A 356 36.86 8.04 -0.45
N ALA A 357 37.33 9.26 -0.75
CA ALA A 357 38.67 9.73 -0.43
C ALA A 357 38.99 9.75 1.09
N ARG A 358 37.96 9.73 1.96
CA ARG A 358 38.11 9.58 3.42
C ARG A 358 38.05 8.13 3.90
N GLY A 359 38.01 7.16 2.99
CA GLY A 359 37.95 5.74 3.32
C GLY A 359 36.56 5.27 3.77
N VAL A 360 35.49 5.93 3.34
CA VAL A 360 34.11 5.60 3.71
C VAL A 360 33.32 5.16 2.48
N VAL A 361 32.58 4.07 2.62
CA VAL A 361 31.56 3.61 1.67
C VAL A 361 30.22 4.16 2.16
N PHE A 362 29.46 4.84 1.29
CA PHE A 362 28.19 5.45 1.67
C PHE A 362 27.09 4.40 1.87
N GLY A 363 27.04 3.38 1.01
CA GLY A 363 26.21 2.19 1.16
C GLY A 363 24.74 2.35 0.80
N ASP A 364 24.18 3.55 0.84
CA ASP A 364 22.74 3.79 0.64
C ASP A 364 22.44 4.99 -0.26
N LEU A 365 23.12 5.06 -1.41
CA LEU A 365 22.92 6.15 -2.37
C LEU A 365 21.56 6.03 -3.07
N HIS A 366 20.63 6.89 -2.70
CA HIS A 366 19.33 7.03 -3.37
C HIS A 366 18.74 8.45 -3.25
N PRO A 367 17.74 8.83 -4.06
CA PRO A 367 17.24 10.22 -4.15
C PRO A 367 16.73 10.85 -2.85
N ARG A 368 16.31 10.07 -1.85
CA ARG A 368 15.91 10.62 -0.54
C ARG A 368 17.09 10.98 0.39
N ASN A 369 18.29 10.46 0.11
CA ASN A 369 19.52 10.70 0.89
C ASN A 369 20.39 11.81 0.28
N LEU A 370 19.80 12.59 -0.63
CA LEU A 370 20.44 13.70 -1.33
C LEU A 370 19.55 14.93 -1.19
N ILE A 371 20.11 16.04 -0.72
CA ILE A 371 19.47 17.35 -0.67
C ILE A 371 20.10 18.25 -1.72
N VAL A 372 19.26 18.88 -2.55
CA VAL A 372 19.67 19.93 -3.48
C VAL A 372 19.49 21.27 -2.77
N ARG A 373 20.60 21.97 -2.51
CA ARG A 373 20.62 23.28 -1.89
C ARG A 373 20.08 24.35 -2.86
N PRO A 374 19.63 25.52 -2.36
CA PRO A 374 19.17 26.62 -3.21
C PRO A 374 20.19 27.12 -4.24
N ASP A 375 21.48 26.93 -3.97
CA ASP A 375 22.58 27.28 -4.88
C ASP A 375 22.94 26.16 -5.90
N GLY A 376 22.16 25.08 -5.93
CA GLY A 376 22.35 23.94 -6.83
C GLY A 376 23.34 22.88 -6.34
N ARG A 377 24.05 23.10 -5.23
CA ARG A 377 24.97 22.09 -4.68
C ARG A 377 24.21 20.94 -4.03
N VAL A 378 24.77 19.74 -4.13
CA VAL A 378 24.21 18.53 -3.53
C VAL A 378 24.88 18.24 -2.18
N CYS A 379 24.08 17.83 -1.21
CA CYS A 379 24.52 17.37 0.09
C CYS A 379 23.98 15.97 0.37
N PHE A 380 24.85 15.08 0.84
CA PHE A 380 24.50 13.73 1.25
C PHE A 380 24.01 13.77 2.69
N VAL A 381 22.92 13.05 2.96
CA VAL A 381 22.34 12.92 4.30
C VAL A 381 22.05 11.46 4.58
N ASP A 382 21.86 11.14 5.86
CA ASP A 382 21.59 9.79 6.34
C ASP A 382 22.76 8.81 6.12
N PHE A 383 23.74 8.83 7.03
CA PHE A 383 24.94 7.99 6.98
C PHE A 383 24.79 6.70 7.78
N GLU A 384 23.55 6.32 8.11
CA GLU A 384 23.25 5.18 8.98
C GLU A 384 23.76 3.83 8.43
N LEU A 385 23.79 3.67 7.10
CA LEU A 385 24.27 2.47 6.41
C LEU A 385 25.70 2.61 5.88
N ALA A 386 26.36 3.74 6.14
CA ALA A 386 27.74 3.97 5.72
C ALA A 386 28.70 3.14 6.60
N SER A 387 29.81 2.71 6.01
CA SER A 387 30.84 1.94 6.72
C SER A 387 32.26 2.33 6.30
N PRO A 388 33.27 2.13 7.17
CA PRO A 388 34.66 2.20 6.77
C PRO A 388 34.97 1.19 5.67
N ALA A 389 35.73 1.57 4.64
CA ALA A 389 36.08 0.66 3.55
C ALA A 389 36.96 -0.53 4.01
N ASP A 390 37.75 -0.33 5.07
CA ASP A 390 38.61 -1.34 5.71
C ASP A 390 37.88 -2.22 6.73
N ALA A 391 36.69 -1.82 7.16
CA ALA A 391 35.78 -2.59 8.00
C ALA A 391 34.39 -2.63 7.35
N PHE A 392 34.38 -2.98 6.06
CA PHE A 392 33.17 -2.93 5.25
C PHE A 392 32.06 -3.78 5.86
N VAL A 393 30.90 -3.15 6.02
CA VAL A 393 29.67 -3.83 6.41
C VAL A 393 28.70 -3.67 5.26
N ARG A 394 28.29 -4.80 4.66
CA ARG A 394 27.25 -4.77 3.63
C ARG A 394 25.95 -4.25 4.26
N PRO A 395 25.32 -3.20 3.67
CA PRO A 395 24.02 -2.74 4.10
C PRO A 395 22.99 -3.87 4.04
N ALA A 396 22.21 -4.03 5.11
CA ALA A 396 21.28 -5.14 5.25
C ALA A 396 20.07 -5.01 4.31
N LEU A 397 19.67 -3.78 3.97
CA LEU A 397 18.59 -3.48 3.04
C LEU A 397 18.96 -2.21 2.26
N GLY A 398 18.66 -2.18 0.97
CA GLY A 398 18.85 -1.01 0.12
C GLY A 398 17.55 -0.62 -0.57
N ALA A 399 17.44 0.64 -0.98
CA ALA A 399 16.29 1.09 -1.78
C ALA A 399 16.10 0.20 -3.02
N ALA A 400 14.86 -0.23 -3.27
CA ALA A 400 14.51 -1.07 -4.43
C ALA A 400 15.02 -0.44 -5.73
N GLY A 401 15.77 -1.21 -6.51
CA GLY A 401 16.44 -0.75 -7.74
C GLY A 401 17.80 -0.07 -7.55
N PHE A 402 18.20 0.25 -6.32
CA PHE A 402 19.51 0.83 -5.97
C PHE A 402 20.42 -0.15 -5.23
N ALA A 403 19.86 -1.18 -4.59
CA ALA A 403 20.63 -2.22 -3.92
C ALA A 403 21.57 -2.93 -4.91
N ALA A 404 22.87 -2.94 -4.58
CA ALA A 404 23.89 -3.57 -5.39
C ALA A 404 23.79 -5.12 -5.32
N PRO A 405 24.11 -5.83 -6.40
CA PRO A 405 24.25 -7.28 -6.40
C PRO A 405 25.17 -7.82 -5.28
N PRO A 406 24.94 -9.05 -4.79
CA PRO A 406 25.69 -9.63 -3.66
C PRO A 406 27.20 -9.79 -3.90
N ASP A 407 27.65 -9.80 -5.14
CA ASP A 407 29.05 -9.92 -5.55
C ASP A 407 29.82 -8.59 -5.57
N LEU A 408 29.13 -7.45 -5.49
CA LEU A 408 29.77 -6.12 -5.40
C LEU A 408 30.00 -5.70 -3.95
N GLU A 409 31.19 -5.24 -3.61
CA GLU A 409 31.60 -4.86 -2.25
C GLU A 409 32.32 -3.50 -2.22
N GLY A 410 32.45 -2.92 -1.02
CA GLY A 410 33.16 -1.65 -0.84
C GLY A 410 32.60 -0.53 -1.73
N TYR A 411 33.47 0.27 -2.34
CA TYR A 411 33.06 1.38 -3.21
C TYR A 411 32.27 0.97 -4.47
N ALA A 412 32.34 -0.31 -4.87
CA ALA A 412 31.62 -0.79 -6.04
C ALA A 412 30.09 -0.72 -5.83
N ILE A 413 29.60 -0.83 -4.58
CA ILE A 413 28.17 -0.72 -4.30
C ILE A 413 27.65 0.71 -4.53
N ASP A 414 28.43 1.72 -4.15
CA ASP A 414 28.08 3.12 -4.39
C ASP A 414 28.14 3.47 -5.87
N THR A 415 29.10 2.88 -6.60
CA THR A 415 29.21 3.04 -8.06
C THR A 415 27.97 2.48 -8.76
N TYR A 416 27.52 1.29 -8.35
CA TYR A 416 26.28 0.68 -8.86
C TYR A 416 25.05 1.56 -8.57
N ALA A 417 24.95 2.07 -7.35
CA ALA A 417 23.85 2.93 -6.92
C ALA A 417 23.87 4.31 -7.63
N LEU A 418 25.05 4.84 -7.96
CA LEU A 418 25.19 6.04 -8.78
C LEU A 418 24.71 5.79 -10.21
N ASP A 419 25.04 4.64 -10.82
CA ASP A 419 24.51 4.27 -12.13
C ASP A 419 22.99 4.06 -12.11
N ALA A 420 22.46 3.50 -11.02
CA ALA A 420 21.02 3.45 -10.78
C ALA A 420 20.45 4.88 -10.72
N LEU A 421 21.05 5.79 -9.95
CA LEU A 421 20.59 7.18 -9.86
C LEU A 421 20.56 7.90 -11.21
N ARG A 422 21.60 7.68 -12.04
CA ARG A 422 21.68 8.21 -13.42
C ARG A 422 20.49 7.78 -14.27
N LEU A 423 20.02 6.55 -14.11
CA LEU A 423 18.84 6.07 -14.82
C LEU A 423 17.53 6.54 -14.17
N TRP A 424 17.44 6.49 -12.84
CA TRP A 424 16.25 6.86 -12.08
C TRP A 424 15.80 8.30 -12.35
N ILE A 425 16.74 9.25 -12.43
CA ILE A 425 16.41 10.66 -12.66
C ILE A 425 15.80 10.92 -14.04
N PHE A 426 15.92 9.99 -14.99
CA PHE A 426 15.26 10.09 -16.29
C PHE A 426 14.10 9.13 -16.45
N MET A 427 14.13 7.97 -15.81
CA MET A 427 13.12 6.92 -15.88
C MET A 427 12.97 6.26 -14.50
N PRO A 428 12.15 6.81 -13.57
CA PRO A 428 12.09 6.36 -12.18
C PRO A 428 11.22 5.09 -12.01
N LEU A 429 11.59 4.00 -12.70
CA LEU A 429 10.93 2.69 -12.68
C LEU A 429 11.91 1.56 -12.28
N LEU A 430 12.99 1.89 -11.57
CA LEU A 430 14.05 0.94 -11.23
C LEU A 430 13.61 -0.20 -10.32
N GLN A 431 12.49 -0.08 -9.62
CA GLN A 431 11.96 -1.19 -8.81
C GLN A 431 11.77 -2.46 -9.65
N LEU A 432 11.40 -2.28 -10.92
CA LEU A 432 11.19 -3.36 -11.88
C LEU A 432 12.46 -4.16 -12.18
N THR A 433 13.67 -3.61 -11.96
CA THR A 433 14.91 -4.36 -12.18
C THR A 433 15.09 -5.51 -11.19
N SER A 434 14.37 -5.46 -10.06
CA SER A 434 14.33 -6.54 -9.07
C SER A 434 13.48 -7.72 -9.55
N LEU A 435 12.50 -7.48 -10.42
CA LEU A 435 11.67 -8.50 -11.06
C LEU A 435 12.28 -8.98 -12.37
N ASP A 436 12.82 -8.06 -13.15
CA ASP A 436 13.48 -8.34 -14.42
C ASP A 436 14.76 -7.48 -14.59
N PRO A 437 15.96 -8.06 -14.41
CA PRO A 437 17.22 -7.35 -14.51
C PRO A 437 17.43 -6.58 -15.82
N GLY A 438 17.01 -7.13 -16.96
CA GLY A 438 17.21 -6.46 -18.26
C GLY A 438 16.23 -5.32 -18.52
N LYS A 439 15.29 -5.04 -17.60
CA LYS A 439 14.55 -3.77 -17.59
C LYS A 439 15.49 -2.56 -17.50
N ARG A 440 16.68 -2.73 -16.93
CA ARG A 440 17.72 -1.69 -16.88
C ARG A 440 18.09 -1.21 -18.29
N ASP A 441 18.27 -2.12 -19.24
CA ASP A 441 18.64 -1.79 -20.61
C ASP A 441 17.49 -1.08 -21.33
N GLU A 442 16.25 -1.59 -21.19
CA GLU A 442 15.06 -0.99 -21.80
C GLU A 442 14.79 0.44 -21.29
N LEU A 443 14.96 0.66 -19.98
CA LEU A 443 14.82 1.99 -19.39
C LEU A 443 15.95 2.92 -19.83
N THR A 444 17.18 2.42 -19.97
CA THR A 444 18.32 3.20 -20.48
C THR A 444 18.05 3.66 -21.91
N ASP A 445 17.55 2.76 -22.74
CA ASP A 445 17.11 3.02 -24.10
C ASP A 445 15.98 4.04 -24.17
N ALA A 446 14.98 3.92 -23.29
CA ALA A 446 13.88 4.88 -23.18
C ALA A 446 14.38 6.27 -22.78
N ALA A 447 15.28 6.35 -21.80
CA ALA A 447 15.91 7.60 -21.37
C ALA A 447 16.72 8.23 -22.50
N ALA A 448 17.55 7.44 -23.20
CA ALA A 448 18.36 7.89 -24.32
C ALA A 448 17.51 8.46 -25.46
N ARG A 449 16.46 7.74 -25.87
CA ARG A 449 15.54 8.22 -26.92
C ARG A 449 14.78 9.47 -26.49
N ARG A 450 14.32 9.53 -25.23
CA ARG A 450 13.39 10.57 -24.80
C ARG A 450 14.08 11.88 -24.41
N PHE A 451 15.29 11.79 -23.85
CA PHE A 451 16.07 12.95 -23.40
C PHE A 451 17.28 13.22 -24.31
N GLY A 452 17.55 12.43 -25.34
CA GLY A 452 18.71 12.63 -26.21
C GLY A 452 20.04 12.36 -25.50
N LEU A 453 20.06 11.39 -24.58
CA LEU A 453 21.28 10.97 -23.88
C LEU A 453 22.13 10.08 -24.81
N PRO A 454 23.47 10.08 -24.68
CA PRO A 454 24.31 9.15 -25.41
C PRO A 454 23.94 7.70 -25.06
N THR A 455 23.87 6.83 -26.06
CA THR A 455 23.40 5.43 -25.95
C THR A 455 24.31 4.49 -25.14
N ARG A 456 25.37 5.04 -24.51
CA ARG A 456 26.17 4.43 -23.44
C ARG A 456 27.05 5.50 -22.78
N PRO A 457 27.30 5.46 -21.46
CA PRO A 457 28.45 6.16 -20.90
C PRO A 457 29.73 5.56 -21.49
N VAL A 458 30.64 6.43 -21.92
CA VAL A 458 32.03 6.04 -22.24
C VAL A 458 32.66 5.50 -20.95
N GLY A 459 32.88 4.19 -20.86
CA GLY A 459 33.63 3.57 -19.74
C GLY A 459 32.99 2.39 -19.00
N ALA A 460 31.76 1.95 -19.32
CA ALA A 460 31.18 0.78 -18.64
C ALA A 460 31.90 -0.53 -19.05
N PRO A 461 32.43 -1.34 -18.09
CA PRO A 461 32.96 -2.67 -18.39
C PRO A 461 31.84 -3.59 -18.93
N PRO A 462 32.17 -4.61 -19.74
CA PRO A 462 31.20 -5.61 -20.18
C PRO A 462 30.56 -6.30 -18.95
N PRO A 463 29.30 -6.78 -19.07
CA PRO A 463 28.67 -7.55 -17.99
C PRO A 463 29.58 -8.72 -17.61
N ALA A 464 29.87 -8.85 -16.31
CA ALA A 464 30.64 -9.98 -15.81
C ALA A 464 29.88 -11.29 -16.09
N PRO A 465 30.56 -12.37 -16.47
CA PRO A 465 29.93 -13.68 -16.58
C PRO A 465 29.37 -14.10 -15.21
N PRO A 466 28.25 -14.84 -15.15
CA PRO A 466 27.66 -15.25 -13.89
C PRO A 466 28.66 -16.07 -13.06
N PRO A 467 28.82 -15.78 -11.76
CA PRO A 467 29.69 -16.56 -10.90
C PRO A 467 29.17 -18.00 -10.76
N ALA A 468 30.09 -18.96 -10.66
CA ALA A 468 29.75 -20.35 -10.36
C ALA A 468 29.02 -20.43 -9.00
N PRO A 469 27.96 -21.24 -8.87
CA PRO A 469 27.14 -21.26 -7.66
C PRO A 469 27.94 -21.71 -6.43
N PRO A 470 27.93 -20.96 -5.32
CA PRO A 470 28.37 -21.47 -4.02
C PRO A 470 27.39 -22.53 -3.49
N GLN A 471 27.91 -23.43 -2.65
CA GLN A 471 27.14 -24.53 -2.04
C GLN A 471 25.87 -24.02 -1.33
N ALA A 472 24.76 -24.73 -1.57
CA ALA A 472 23.39 -24.26 -1.33
C ALA A 472 22.98 -24.24 0.16
N PRO A 473 22.23 -23.20 0.62
CA PRO A 473 21.29 -23.30 1.74
C PRO A 473 20.08 -24.20 1.36
N PRO A 474 19.19 -24.59 2.31
CA PRO A 474 18.12 -25.58 2.08
C PRO A 474 17.16 -25.20 0.93
N PRO A 475 16.46 -26.18 0.33
CA PRO A 475 15.85 -26.02 -0.99
C PRO A 475 14.70 -25.02 -0.98
N ALA A 476 14.87 -23.93 -1.72
CA ALA A 476 13.78 -23.07 -2.13
C ALA A 476 12.93 -23.78 -3.22
N PRO A 477 11.63 -23.44 -3.36
CA PRO A 477 10.80 -23.90 -4.48
C PRO A 477 11.44 -23.54 -5.85
N PRO A 478 11.08 -24.25 -6.93
CA PRO A 478 11.80 -24.21 -8.20
C PRO A 478 11.97 -22.78 -8.74
N PHE A 479 13.23 -22.38 -8.89
CA PHE A 479 13.64 -21.13 -9.51
C PHE A 479 13.27 -21.17 -11.00
N VAL A 480 12.33 -20.32 -11.42
CA VAL A 480 12.16 -20.00 -12.84
C VAL A 480 13.28 -19.02 -13.21
N PRO A 481 14.18 -19.37 -14.14
CA PRO A 481 15.26 -18.46 -14.54
C PRO A 481 14.70 -17.17 -15.15
N PRO A 482 15.39 -16.04 -15.00
CA PRO A 482 14.98 -14.78 -15.63
C PRO A 482 14.90 -14.94 -17.15
N ALA A 483 13.85 -14.36 -17.75
CA ALA A 483 13.57 -14.49 -19.17
C ALA A 483 14.75 -14.03 -20.05
N GLY A 484 15.06 -14.82 -21.09
CA GLY A 484 16.13 -14.51 -22.04
C GLY A 484 15.80 -13.29 -22.93
N PRO A 485 16.78 -12.70 -23.64
CA PRO A 485 16.57 -11.54 -24.53
C PRO A 485 15.44 -11.73 -25.57
N SER A 486 15.27 -12.95 -26.09
CA SER A 486 14.22 -13.29 -27.07
C SER A 486 12.82 -13.41 -26.46
N GLU A 487 12.72 -13.86 -25.20
CA GLU A 487 11.45 -13.99 -24.48
C GLU A 487 10.88 -12.63 -24.06
N ARG A 488 11.72 -11.59 -23.98
CA ARG A 488 11.33 -10.20 -23.70
C ARG A 488 10.79 -9.46 -24.92
N THR A 489 11.48 -9.64 -26.04
CA THR A 489 11.20 -8.88 -27.27
C THR A 489 9.88 -9.28 -27.89
N ALA A 490 9.48 -10.55 -27.82
CA ALA A 490 8.23 -11.02 -28.42
C ALA A 490 6.98 -10.32 -27.83
N PRO A 491 6.71 -10.33 -26.50
CA PRO A 491 5.55 -9.64 -25.96
C PRO A 491 5.58 -8.12 -26.14
N ALA A 492 6.76 -7.48 -26.08
CA ALA A 492 6.89 -6.03 -26.22
C ALA A 492 6.48 -5.51 -27.61
N THR A 493 6.67 -6.32 -28.67
CA THR A 493 6.28 -5.93 -30.04
C THR A 493 4.76 -5.81 -30.24
N LEU A 494 3.97 -6.46 -29.39
CA LEU A 494 2.50 -6.45 -29.45
C LEU A 494 1.86 -5.13 -28.97
N PHE A 495 2.65 -4.24 -28.36
CA PHE A 495 2.16 -2.99 -27.79
C PHE A 495 2.19 -1.82 -28.78
N SER A 496 2.09 -2.05 -30.09
CA SER A 496 2.13 -0.97 -31.10
C SER A 496 1.01 0.07 -30.96
N GLY A 497 -0.12 -0.33 -30.37
CA GLY A 497 -1.37 0.41 -30.34
C GLY A 497 -2.28 0.14 -31.54
N ASP A 498 -1.88 -0.74 -32.46
CA ASP A 498 -2.72 -1.19 -33.56
C ASP A 498 -3.74 -2.24 -33.10
N ARG A 499 -4.98 -2.09 -33.56
CA ARG A 499 -6.07 -3.05 -33.28
C ARG A 499 -5.77 -4.45 -33.81
N ALA A 500 -4.91 -4.57 -34.82
CA ALA A 500 -4.50 -5.86 -35.39
C ALA A 500 -3.71 -6.73 -34.39
N ASP A 501 -3.01 -6.12 -33.43
CA ASP A 501 -2.21 -6.85 -32.44
C ASP A 501 -3.06 -7.40 -31.28
N TRP A 502 -4.30 -6.92 -31.14
CA TRP A 502 -5.15 -7.25 -30.00
C TRP A 502 -5.33 -8.75 -29.75
N PRO A 503 -5.63 -9.62 -30.74
CA PRO A 503 -5.79 -11.04 -30.46
C PRO A 503 -4.54 -11.67 -29.81
N ALA A 504 -3.35 -11.39 -30.35
CA ALA A 504 -2.10 -11.91 -29.80
C ALA A 504 -1.76 -11.30 -28.43
N LEU A 505 -2.03 -10.01 -28.24
CA LEU A 505 -1.83 -9.32 -26.96
C LEU A 505 -2.77 -9.86 -25.87
N ARG A 506 -4.05 -10.04 -26.19
CA ARG A 506 -5.06 -10.65 -25.31
C ARG A 506 -4.62 -12.05 -24.92
N ASP A 507 -4.26 -12.89 -25.88
CA ASP A 507 -3.90 -14.28 -25.63
C ASP A 507 -2.64 -14.39 -24.76
N SER A 508 -1.67 -13.48 -24.94
CA SER A 508 -0.48 -13.38 -24.09
C SER A 508 -0.84 -13.01 -22.64
N LEU A 509 -1.66 -11.97 -22.42
CA LEU A 509 -2.09 -11.57 -21.07
C LEU A 509 -2.91 -12.66 -20.37
N VAL A 510 -3.82 -13.30 -21.11
CA VAL A 510 -4.65 -14.41 -20.61
C VAL A 510 -3.78 -15.59 -20.20
N ALA A 511 -2.76 -15.93 -21.00
CA ALA A 511 -1.84 -17.02 -20.69
C ALA A 511 -1.04 -16.74 -19.40
N ALA A 512 -0.56 -15.51 -19.19
CA ALA A 512 0.11 -15.12 -17.94
C ALA A 512 -0.82 -15.23 -16.71
N ILE A 513 -2.06 -14.77 -16.85
CA ILE A 513 -3.08 -14.86 -15.77
C ILE A 513 -3.36 -16.32 -15.43
N ASN A 514 -3.67 -17.16 -16.43
CA ASN A 514 -4.00 -18.57 -16.20
C ASN A 514 -2.81 -19.35 -15.63
N ALA A 515 -1.59 -19.08 -16.09
CA ALA A 515 -0.37 -19.73 -15.58
C ALA A 515 -0.05 -19.40 -14.11
N SER A 516 -0.66 -18.33 -13.56
CA SER A 516 -0.46 -17.90 -12.17
C SER A 516 -1.52 -18.44 -11.19
N ALA A 517 -2.55 -19.11 -11.70
CA ALA A 517 -3.65 -19.62 -10.87
C ALA A 517 -3.16 -20.69 -9.89
N THR A 518 -3.74 -20.68 -8.68
CA THR A 518 -3.41 -21.58 -7.57
C THR A 518 -4.69 -22.23 -7.02
N PRO A 519 -5.40 -23.07 -7.80
CA PRO A 519 -6.68 -23.67 -7.40
C PRO A 519 -6.58 -24.55 -6.14
N GLU A 520 -5.38 -25.03 -5.79
CA GLU A 520 -5.10 -25.78 -4.58
C GLU A 520 -5.16 -24.95 -3.29
N ARG A 521 -5.14 -23.61 -3.40
CA ARG A 521 -5.18 -22.69 -2.27
C ARG A 521 -6.62 -22.34 -1.89
N THR A 522 -6.84 -22.18 -0.60
CA THR A 522 -8.16 -21.80 -0.05
C THR A 522 -8.30 -20.31 0.19
N ASP A 523 -7.19 -19.58 0.31
CA ASP A 523 -7.12 -18.16 0.69
C ASP A 523 -7.16 -17.21 -0.53
N ARG A 524 -6.69 -17.65 -1.69
CA ARG A 524 -6.78 -16.93 -2.97
C ARG A 524 -6.69 -17.90 -4.15
N LEU A 525 -7.23 -17.50 -5.30
CA LEU A 525 -7.07 -18.25 -6.56
C LEU A 525 -5.95 -17.66 -7.43
N PHE A 526 -6.00 -16.33 -7.66
CA PHE A 526 -4.97 -15.62 -8.44
C PHE A 526 -4.15 -14.71 -7.52
N PRO A 527 -2.85 -14.55 -7.77
CA PRO A 527 -2.05 -13.61 -7.01
C PRO A 527 -2.40 -12.16 -7.37
N GLY A 528 -2.85 -11.39 -6.39
CA GLY A 528 -3.10 -9.95 -6.53
C GLY A 528 -2.38 -9.07 -5.50
N ASP A 529 -2.96 -7.91 -5.26
CA ASP A 529 -2.62 -6.93 -4.24
C ASP A 529 -2.68 -7.52 -2.82
N PRO A 530 -1.84 -7.07 -1.86
CA PRO A 530 -1.94 -7.45 -0.45
C PRO A 530 -3.34 -7.25 0.15
N SER A 531 -4.14 -6.34 -0.39
CA SER A 531 -5.52 -6.10 0.04
C SER A 531 -6.43 -7.33 -0.06
N GLN A 532 -6.10 -8.31 -0.91
CA GLN A 532 -6.83 -9.59 -1.02
C GLN A 532 -6.86 -10.37 0.31
N PHE A 533 -5.85 -10.18 1.17
CA PHE A 533 -5.76 -10.86 2.47
C PHE A 533 -6.48 -10.11 3.60
N THR A 534 -7.02 -8.90 3.34
CA THR A 534 -7.62 -8.03 4.38
C THR A 534 -9.09 -7.67 4.10
N HIS A 535 -9.55 -7.72 2.85
CA HIS A 535 -10.88 -7.26 2.42
C HIS A 535 -11.76 -8.38 1.81
N ASP A 536 -11.59 -9.63 2.24
CA ASP A 536 -12.20 -10.82 1.63
C ASP A 536 -11.77 -10.96 0.15
N GLY A 537 -10.69 -11.71 -0.11
CA GLY A 537 -9.97 -11.83 -1.40
C GLY A 537 -10.74 -12.40 -2.60
N LEU A 538 -12.07 -12.30 -2.60
CA LEU A 538 -12.97 -12.77 -3.65
C LEU A 538 -13.51 -11.64 -4.53
N GLY A 539 -13.56 -10.40 -4.03
CA GLY A 539 -14.21 -9.25 -4.69
C GLY A 539 -13.62 -8.86 -6.06
N LEU A 540 -14.27 -7.91 -6.75
CA LEU A 540 -13.86 -7.50 -8.10
C LEU A 540 -12.51 -6.78 -8.15
N ALA A 541 -12.15 -5.96 -7.17
CA ALA A 541 -10.90 -5.18 -7.25
C ALA A 541 -9.65 -6.06 -7.12
N TYR A 542 -9.54 -6.82 -6.04
CA TYR A 542 -8.30 -7.53 -5.66
C TYR A 542 -8.42 -9.05 -5.71
N GLY A 543 -9.62 -9.58 -6.02
CA GLY A 543 -9.94 -10.99 -5.87
C GLY A 543 -10.28 -11.72 -7.15
N ALA A 544 -10.59 -13.01 -7.01
CA ALA A 544 -10.84 -13.91 -8.12
C ALA A 544 -12.02 -13.50 -9.01
N ALA A 545 -13.09 -12.92 -8.45
CA ALA A 545 -14.25 -12.49 -9.23
C ALA A 545 -13.88 -11.46 -10.30
N GLY A 546 -12.98 -10.53 -9.99
CA GLY A 546 -12.51 -9.50 -10.92
C GLY A 546 -11.72 -10.07 -12.08
N VAL A 547 -10.83 -11.00 -11.79
CA VAL A 547 -10.00 -11.67 -12.80
C VAL A 547 -10.87 -12.48 -13.76
N LEU A 548 -11.76 -13.32 -13.22
CA LEU A 548 -12.65 -14.15 -14.04
C LEU A 548 -13.61 -13.31 -14.87
N TRP A 549 -14.14 -12.22 -14.30
CA TRP A 549 -14.97 -11.28 -15.02
C TRP A 549 -14.20 -10.57 -16.15
N ALA A 550 -12.95 -10.17 -15.92
CA ALA A 550 -12.11 -9.56 -16.94
C ALA A 550 -11.86 -10.49 -18.12
N LEU A 551 -11.48 -11.75 -17.85
CA LEU A 551 -11.28 -12.80 -18.86
C LEU A 551 -12.55 -13.00 -19.71
N HIS A 552 -13.70 -13.17 -19.04
CA HIS A 552 -14.99 -13.31 -19.73
C HIS A 552 -15.31 -12.09 -20.61
N THR A 553 -15.10 -10.88 -20.08
CA THR A 553 -15.45 -9.62 -20.74
C THR A 553 -14.68 -9.41 -22.05
N VAL A 554 -13.43 -9.86 -22.13
CA VAL A 554 -12.61 -9.79 -23.35
C VAL A 554 -12.81 -10.97 -24.31
N GLY A 555 -13.75 -11.86 -24.00
CA GLY A 555 -14.03 -13.06 -24.77
C GLY A 555 -12.95 -14.13 -24.68
N ALA A 556 -12.16 -14.14 -23.60
CA ALA A 556 -11.21 -15.22 -23.32
C ALA A 556 -11.94 -16.41 -22.69
N PRO A 557 -11.46 -17.65 -22.92
CA PRO A 557 -12.00 -18.82 -22.21
C PRO A 557 -11.72 -18.70 -20.71
N VAL A 558 -12.74 -18.99 -19.90
CA VAL A 558 -12.65 -19.08 -18.44
C VAL A 558 -12.71 -20.55 -18.06
N ASP A 559 -11.75 -21.00 -17.26
CA ASP A 559 -11.71 -22.36 -16.76
C ASP A 559 -12.90 -22.63 -15.82
N PRO A 560 -13.74 -23.65 -16.09
CA PRO A 560 -14.84 -24.01 -15.20
C PRO A 560 -14.40 -24.31 -13.76
N GLU A 561 -13.23 -24.94 -13.55
CA GLU A 561 -12.72 -25.27 -12.21
C GLU A 561 -12.47 -24.00 -11.39
N HIS A 562 -12.03 -22.91 -12.02
CA HIS A 562 -11.83 -21.62 -11.37
C HIS A 562 -13.14 -20.96 -10.95
N VAL A 563 -14.23 -21.16 -11.71
CA VAL A 563 -15.56 -20.64 -11.35
C VAL A 563 -16.16 -21.46 -10.21
N GLU A 564 -15.97 -22.79 -10.22
CA GLU A 564 -16.34 -23.67 -9.12
C GLU A 564 -15.61 -23.29 -7.83
N TRP A 565 -14.29 -23.05 -7.91
CA TRP A 565 -13.48 -22.56 -6.79
C TRP A 565 -14.07 -21.29 -6.17
N LEU A 566 -14.48 -20.32 -7.00
CA LEU A 566 -15.09 -19.07 -6.52
C LEU A 566 -16.41 -19.35 -5.79
N GLY A 567 -17.24 -20.25 -6.33
CA GLY A 567 -18.49 -20.68 -5.70
C GLY A 567 -18.28 -21.36 -4.35
N GLU A 568 -17.26 -22.21 -4.22
CA GLU A 568 -16.90 -22.87 -2.96
C GLU A 568 -16.32 -21.88 -1.94
N ALA A 569 -15.48 -20.94 -2.38
CA ALA A 569 -14.91 -19.92 -1.50
C ALA A 569 -16.00 -19.05 -0.83
N VAL A 570 -17.03 -18.67 -1.61
CA VAL A 570 -18.21 -17.93 -1.13
C VAL A 570 -19.05 -18.72 -0.11
N ALA A 571 -18.95 -20.05 -0.11
CA ALA A 571 -19.65 -20.90 0.85
C ALA A 571 -18.86 -21.08 2.17
N ARG A 572 -17.53 -20.93 2.15
CA ARG A 572 -16.64 -21.16 3.29
C ARG A 572 -16.63 -20.02 4.30
N GLU A 573 -16.69 -18.77 3.84
CA GLU A 573 -16.57 -17.59 4.70
C GLU A 573 -17.74 -16.61 4.51
N PRO A 574 -18.20 -15.93 5.57
CA PRO A 574 -19.17 -14.86 5.44
C PRO A 574 -18.54 -13.70 4.66
N CYS A 575 -19.15 -13.35 3.51
CA CYS A 575 -18.65 -12.26 2.68
C CYS A 575 -19.27 -10.93 3.08
N ARG A 576 -18.48 -9.85 3.04
CA ARG A 576 -18.97 -8.48 3.29
C ARG A 576 -19.77 -7.91 2.10
N PRO A 577 -20.75 -7.04 2.34
CA PRO A 577 -21.38 -6.22 1.29
C PRO A 577 -20.37 -5.32 0.56
N GLY A 578 -20.68 -4.94 -0.70
CA GLY A 578 -19.81 -4.10 -1.52
C GLY A 578 -19.61 -4.63 -2.94
N LEU A 579 -19.39 -3.71 -3.90
CA LEU A 579 -19.20 -4.03 -5.31
C LEU A 579 -17.75 -4.43 -5.62
N TYR A 580 -16.78 -3.57 -5.33
CA TYR A 580 -15.38 -3.84 -5.67
C TYR A 580 -14.65 -4.64 -4.60
N THR A 581 -14.94 -4.38 -3.33
CA THR A 581 -14.28 -5.01 -2.19
C THR A 581 -15.25 -5.86 -1.38
N GLY A 582 -16.24 -6.46 -2.03
CA GLY A 582 -17.29 -7.24 -1.37
C GLY A 582 -18.05 -8.19 -2.30
N ALA A 583 -19.05 -8.87 -1.73
CA ALA A 583 -19.77 -9.97 -2.36
C ALA A 583 -20.84 -9.55 -3.38
N HIS A 584 -21.21 -8.27 -3.46
CA HIS A 584 -22.10 -7.82 -4.56
C HIS A 584 -21.38 -7.93 -5.90
N GLY A 585 -20.07 -7.64 -5.93
CA GLY A 585 -19.24 -7.87 -7.11
C GLY A 585 -19.04 -9.34 -7.45
N VAL A 586 -18.97 -10.20 -6.43
CA VAL A 586 -18.91 -11.65 -6.63
C VAL A 586 -20.21 -12.18 -7.23
N ALA A 587 -21.37 -11.73 -6.72
CA ALA A 587 -22.68 -12.07 -7.29
C ALA A 587 -22.78 -11.60 -8.74
N PHE A 588 -22.38 -10.36 -9.03
CA PHE A 588 -22.32 -9.83 -10.39
C PHE A 588 -21.43 -10.68 -11.31
N ALA A 589 -20.22 -11.02 -10.89
CA ALA A 589 -19.31 -11.84 -11.69
C ALA A 589 -19.89 -13.24 -11.96
N LEU A 590 -20.44 -13.91 -10.95
CA LEU A 590 -21.07 -15.23 -11.09
C LEU A 590 -22.25 -15.19 -12.07
N ASP A 591 -23.10 -14.16 -12.02
CA ASP A 591 -24.20 -13.99 -12.96
C ASP A 591 -23.68 -13.80 -14.39
N ARG A 592 -22.66 -12.96 -14.59
CA ARG A 592 -22.03 -12.76 -15.90
C ARG A 592 -21.35 -14.02 -16.45
N LEU A 593 -20.83 -14.88 -15.57
CA LEU A 593 -20.24 -16.17 -15.92
C LEU A 593 -21.29 -17.27 -16.18
N GLY A 594 -22.59 -16.98 -16.02
CA GLY A 594 -23.69 -17.93 -16.24
C GLY A 594 -24.11 -18.75 -15.02
N HIS A 595 -23.55 -18.47 -13.84
CA HIS A 595 -23.85 -19.13 -12.57
C HIS A 595 -24.98 -18.41 -11.81
N THR A 596 -26.05 -18.03 -12.51
CA THR A 596 -27.14 -17.18 -12.02
C THR A 596 -27.79 -17.68 -10.73
N ARG A 597 -27.96 -19.00 -10.54
CA ARG A 597 -28.51 -19.56 -9.29
C ARG A 597 -27.62 -19.27 -8.08
N GLN A 598 -26.30 -19.42 -8.21
CA GLN A 598 -25.35 -19.12 -7.13
C GLN A 598 -25.31 -17.61 -6.86
N ALA A 599 -25.35 -16.80 -7.91
CA ALA A 599 -25.42 -15.35 -7.80
C ALA A 599 -26.67 -14.88 -7.01
N HIS A 600 -27.86 -15.41 -7.35
CA HIS A 600 -29.10 -15.07 -6.63
C HIS A 600 -29.07 -15.53 -5.17
N ASN A 601 -28.61 -16.76 -4.89
CA ASN A 601 -28.48 -17.23 -3.51
C ASN A 601 -27.53 -16.37 -2.67
N LEU A 602 -26.46 -15.84 -3.29
CA LEU A 602 -25.57 -14.89 -2.62
C LEU A 602 -26.27 -13.54 -2.40
N LEU A 603 -26.97 -13.01 -3.41
CA LEU A 603 -27.72 -11.77 -3.30
C LEU A 603 -28.79 -11.81 -2.19
N ASP A 604 -29.55 -12.92 -2.08
CA ASP A 604 -30.55 -13.12 -1.04
C ASP A 604 -29.97 -13.12 0.38
N ARG A 605 -28.71 -13.57 0.53
CA ARG A 605 -27.99 -13.47 1.81
C ARG A 605 -27.63 -12.02 2.12
N LEU A 606 -27.12 -11.29 1.13
CA LEU A 606 -26.68 -9.90 1.27
C LEU A 606 -27.83 -8.92 1.55
N LEU A 607 -29.04 -9.20 1.04
CA LEU A 607 -30.24 -8.39 1.30
C LEU A 607 -30.68 -8.39 2.78
N LYS A 608 -30.13 -9.30 3.60
CA LYS A 608 -30.40 -9.35 5.04
C LYS A 608 -29.58 -8.33 5.82
N ASP A 609 -28.50 -7.80 5.24
CA ASP A 609 -27.65 -6.82 5.89
C ASP A 609 -28.31 -5.43 5.89
N PRO A 610 -28.32 -4.71 7.03
CA PRO A 610 -28.98 -3.42 7.12
C PRO A 610 -28.26 -2.37 6.26
N LEU A 611 -29.01 -1.70 5.39
CA LEU A 611 -28.51 -0.64 4.50
C LEU A 611 -27.96 0.58 5.25
N ASP A 612 -28.56 0.93 6.39
CA ASP A 612 -28.09 2.04 7.23
C ASP A 612 -26.67 1.82 7.75
N ALA A 613 -26.27 0.56 7.92
CA ALA A 613 -24.94 0.18 8.33
C ALA A 613 -23.95 0.11 7.16
N GLN A 614 -24.27 0.59 5.94
CA GLN A 614 -23.38 0.58 4.79
C GLN A 614 -22.72 1.93 4.51
N GLY A 615 -21.53 1.91 3.90
CA GLY A 615 -20.75 3.11 3.54
C GLY A 615 -21.39 3.92 2.40
N SER A 616 -20.83 5.08 2.08
CA SER A 616 -21.31 5.94 0.98
C SER A 616 -20.39 5.90 -0.25
N ASP A 617 -19.32 5.13 -0.20
CA ASP A 617 -18.35 4.90 -1.28
C ASP A 617 -18.84 3.83 -2.27
N LEU A 618 -18.37 3.86 -3.51
CA LEU A 618 -18.74 2.87 -4.53
C LEU A 618 -18.11 1.50 -4.28
N ALA A 619 -16.92 1.45 -3.66
CA ALA A 619 -16.15 0.22 -3.50
C ALA A 619 -16.85 -0.80 -2.60
N GLY A 620 -17.22 -0.39 -1.38
CA GLY A 620 -17.85 -1.20 -0.35
C GLY A 620 -19.22 -0.71 0.10
N GLY A 621 -19.71 0.42 -0.42
CA GLY A 621 -20.90 1.10 0.09
C GLY A 621 -22.13 1.06 -0.82
N LEU A 622 -23.09 1.91 -0.44
CA LEU A 622 -24.43 2.01 -1.01
C LEU A 622 -24.48 2.17 -2.53
N PRO A 623 -23.67 3.02 -3.21
CA PRO A 623 -23.72 3.15 -4.66
C PRO A 623 -23.44 1.84 -5.40
N GLY A 624 -22.44 1.07 -4.93
CA GLY A 624 -22.09 -0.21 -5.52
C GLY A 624 -23.15 -1.29 -5.29
N ILE A 625 -23.76 -1.27 -4.10
CA ILE A 625 -24.92 -2.11 -3.77
C ILE A 625 -26.10 -1.78 -4.69
N GLY A 626 -26.47 -0.49 -4.80
CA GLY A 626 -27.58 -0.03 -5.63
C GLY A 626 -27.41 -0.37 -7.11
N LEU A 627 -26.22 -0.17 -7.68
CA LEU A 627 -25.91 -0.56 -9.06
C LEU A 627 -26.07 -2.07 -9.29
N THR A 628 -25.64 -2.88 -8.33
CA THR A 628 -25.79 -4.34 -8.40
C THR A 628 -27.28 -4.73 -8.34
N LEU A 629 -28.05 -4.11 -7.45
CA LEU A 629 -29.50 -4.35 -7.34
C LEU A 629 -30.24 -3.96 -8.63
N LEU A 630 -29.87 -2.85 -9.27
CA LEU A 630 -30.42 -2.45 -10.57
C LEU A 630 -30.12 -3.46 -11.67
N HIS A 631 -28.91 -4.01 -11.70
CA HIS A 631 -28.55 -5.09 -12.63
C HIS A 631 -29.43 -6.32 -12.46
N PHE A 632 -29.60 -6.79 -11.21
CA PHE A 632 -30.44 -7.96 -10.95
C PHE A 632 -31.92 -7.68 -11.17
N ALA A 633 -32.42 -6.49 -10.85
CA ALA A 633 -33.79 -6.09 -11.17
C ALA A 633 -34.06 -6.14 -12.68
N GLY A 634 -33.11 -5.68 -13.51
CA GLY A 634 -33.22 -5.72 -14.96
C GLY A 634 -33.15 -7.14 -15.55
N THR A 635 -32.27 -7.99 -15.02
CA THR A 635 -32.09 -9.37 -15.53
C THR A 635 -33.18 -10.35 -15.08
N THR A 636 -33.77 -10.13 -13.90
CA THR A 636 -34.83 -10.99 -13.34
C THR A 636 -36.24 -10.43 -13.53
N ALA A 637 -36.37 -9.16 -13.92
CA ALA A 637 -37.61 -8.39 -13.89
C ALA A 637 -38.27 -8.32 -12.48
N ASP A 638 -37.46 -8.43 -11.42
CA ASP A 638 -37.93 -8.34 -10.04
C ASP A 638 -38.07 -6.88 -9.57
N ALA A 639 -39.33 -6.45 -9.42
CA ALA A 639 -39.67 -5.10 -8.96
C ALA A 639 -39.25 -4.84 -7.51
N SER A 640 -39.08 -5.87 -6.68
CA SER A 640 -38.65 -5.71 -5.29
C SER A 640 -37.20 -5.25 -5.20
N LEU A 641 -36.31 -5.81 -6.02
CA LEU A 641 -34.90 -5.39 -6.08
C LEU A 641 -34.77 -3.94 -6.57
N HIS A 642 -35.60 -3.55 -7.53
CA HIS A 642 -35.66 -2.17 -7.99
C HIS A 642 -36.12 -1.21 -6.87
N ALA A 643 -37.13 -1.60 -6.09
CA ALA A 643 -37.59 -0.80 -4.94
C ALA A 643 -36.50 -0.62 -3.88
N VAL A 644 -35.69 -1.65 -3.61
CA VAL A 644 -34.54 -1.55 -2.71
C VAL A 644 -33.47 -0.61 -3.29
N ALA A 645 -33.23 -0.63 -4.60
CA ALA A 645 -32.32 0.33 -5.23
C ALA A 645 -32.80 1.79 -5.08
N VAL A 646 -34.11 2.05 -5.17
CA VAL A 646 -34.67 3.37 -4.90
C VAL A 646 -34.45 3.78 -3.43
N ASP A 647 -34.69 2.89 -2.46
CA ASP A 647 -34.41 3.16 -1.03
C ASP A 647 -32.92 3.47 -0.79
N VAL A 648 -32.02 2.76 -1.47
CA VAL A 648 -30.58 3.05 -1.45
C VAL A 648 -30.29 4.49 -1.95
N ALA A 649 -30.95 4.95 -3.02
CA ALA A 649 -30.79 6.29 -3.55
C ALA A 649 -31.31 7.37 -2.59
N GLU A 650 -32.46 7.14 -1.94
CA GLU A 650 -33.02 8.06 -0.95
C GLU A 650 -32.09 8.24 0.26
N ARG A 651 -31.51 7.13 0.75
CA ARG A 651 -30.53 7.15 1.84
C ARG A 651 -29.26 7.91 1.45
N LEU A 652 -28.74 7.68 0.25
CA LEU A 652 -27.58 8.41 -0.26
C LEU A 652 -27.87 9.90 -0.39
N ALA A 653 -29.03 10.28 -0.94
CA ALA A 653 -29.46 11.66 -1.06
C ALA A 653 -29.53 12.36 0.31
N ALA A 654 -30.03 11.68 1.35
CA ALA A 654 -30.05 12.21 2.71
C ALA A 654 -28.64 12.48 3.26
N ARG A 655 -27.66 11.62 2.95
CA ARG A 655 -26.26 11.75 3.40
C ARG A 655 -25.46 12.84 2.65
N LEU A 656 -25.93 13.27 1.48
CA LEU A 656 -25.29 14.32 0.69
C LEU A 656 -25.76 15.74 1.07
N LYS A 657 -26.76 15.88 1.96
CA LYS A 657 -27.28 17.18 2.41
C LYS A 657 -26.28 17.88 3.35
N PRO A 658 -26.09 19.21 3.24
CA PRO A 658 -25.14 19.97 4.07
C PRO A 658 -25.41 19.94 5.58
N ASP A 659 -26.67 19.76 6.00
CA ASP A 659 -27.14 19.94 7.38
C ASP A 659 -27.52 18.63 8.12
N SER A 660 -27.04 17.46 7.67
CA SER A 660 -27.17 16.27 8.52
C SER A 660 -26.28 16.45 9.75
N GLY A 661 -26.88 16.81 10.90
CA GLY A 661 -26.24 17.18 12.18
C GLY A 661 -25.32 16.16 12.86
N ASN A 662 -24.68 15.27 12.08
CA ASN A 662 -23.56 14.41 12.44
C ASN A 662 -22.23 14.87 11.84
N ALA A 663 -22.17 16.07 11.25
CA ALA A 663 -20.92 16.64 10.75
C ALA A 663 -20.04 17.13 11.91
N GLY A 664 -19.28 16.20 12.51
CA GLY A 664 -17.96 16.53 13.05
C GLY A 664 -17.09 17.17 11.96
N PRO A 665 -15.90 17.71 12.29
CA PRO A 665 -15.01 18.33 11.30
C PRO A 665 -14.87 17.38 10.09
N ALA A 666 -15.24 17.85 8.90
CA ALA A 666 -15.33 17.03 7.70
C ALA A 666 -14.00 16.29 7.48
N SER A 667 -13.98 14.99 7.82
CA SER A 667 -12.83 14.12 7.55
C SER A 667 -12.54 14.16 6.04
N PRO A 668 -11.25 14.09 5.63
CA PRO A 668 -10.86 14.32 4.25
C PRO A 668 -11.45 13.23 3.34
N ARG A 669 -12.57 13.52 2.70
CA ARG A 669 -13.14 12.70 1.62
C ARG A 669 -12.08 12.54 0.54
N ARG A 670 -11.88 11.32 0.03
CA ARG A 670 -10.98 11.02 -1.11
C ARG A 670 -11.78 11.16 -2.41
N PRO A 671 -11.67 12.28 -3.14
CA PRO A 671 -12.48 12.52 -4.34
C PRO A 671 -12.07 11.56 -5.45
N GLY A 672 -13.03 11.08 -6.25
CA GLY A 672 -12.80 10.08 -7.28
C GLY A 672 -13.90 9.03 -7.34
N LEU A 673 -13.72 8.02 -8.20
CA LEU A 673 -14.79 7.07 -8.52
C LEU A 673 -15.11 6.11 -7.37
N LEU A 674 -14.10 5.55 -6.72
CA LEU A 674 -14.29 4.46 -5.76
C LEU A 674 -14.71 4.98 -4.39
N HIS A 675 -14.09 6.06 -3.92
CA HIS A 675 -14.23 6.56 -2.55
C HIS A 675 -14.92 7.93 -2.45
N GLY A 676 -15.06 8.64 -3.58
CA GLY A 676 -15.66 9.96 -3.66
C GLY A 676 -17.15 9.95 -3.95
N THR A 677 -17.74 11.14 -4.07
CA THR A 677 -19.18 11.29 -4.38
C THR A 677 -19.49 11.02 -5.86
N SER A 678 -18.47 10.98 -6.72
CA SER A 678 -18.60 10.57 -8.13
C SER A 678 -19.18 9.16 -8.29
N GLY A 679 -18.91 8.26 -7.34
CA GLY A 679 -19.54 6.93 -7.30
C GLY A 679 -21.06 6.98 -7.07
N ALA A 680 -21.51 7.89 -6.21
CA ALA A 680 -22.95 8.14 -6.00
C ALA A 680 -23.59 8.76 -7.25
N ALA A 681 -22.90 9.68 -7.93
CA ALA A 681 -23.37 10.25 -9.19
C ALA A 681 -23.58 9.19 -10.28
N LEU A 682 -22.65 8.24 -10.41
CA LEU A 682 -22.80 7.10 -11.34
C LEU A 682 -24.07 6.28 -11.04
N PHE A 683 -24.33 6.01 -9.77
CA PHE A 683 -25.54 5.28 -9.35
C PHE A 683 -26.82 6.08 -9.65
N PHE A 684 -26.88 7.37 -9.30
CA PHE A 684 -28.05 8.20 -9.59
C PHE A 684 -28.34 8.31 -11.09
N LEU A 685 -27.30 8.45 -11.92
CA LEU A 685 -27.45 8.44 -13.38
C LEU A 685 -28.00 7.11 -13.90
N SER A 686 -27.50 5.99 -13.37
CA SER A 686 -27.98 4.65 -13.76
C SER A 686 -29.44 4.42 -13.34
N LEU A 687 -29.84 4.92 -12.17
CA LEU A 687 -31.23 4.86 -11.70
C LEU A 687 -32.13 5.82 -12.50
N HIS A 688 -31.61 6.98 -12.93
CA HIS A 688 -32.33 7.88 -13.83
C HIS A 688 -32.61 7.20 -15.17
N ASP A 689 -31.64 6.49 -15.74
CA ASP A 689 -31.82 5.77 -17.01
C ASP A 689 -32.90 4.70 -16.92
N SER A 690 -33.14 4.11 -15.74
CA SER A 690 -34.21 3.12 -15.53
C SER A 690 -35.57 3.74 -15.18
N THR A 691 -35.60 4.88 -14.47
CA THR A 691 -36.83 5.47 -13.91
C THR A 691 -37.35 6.70 -14.65
N GLY A 692 -36.47 7.44 -15.32
CA GLY A 692 -36.75 8.75 -15.91
C GLY A 692 -36.88 9.90 -14.89
N ASP A 693 -36.62 9.68 -13.59
CA ASP A 693 -36.78 10.71 -12.56
C ASP A 693 -35.71 11.80 -12.67
N ALA A 694 -36.13 13.02 -13.02
CA ALA A 694 -35.23 14.16 -13.18
C ALA A 694 -34.56 14.63 -11.89
N GLY A 695 -35.13 14.33 -10.71
CA GLY A 695 -34.54 14.67 -9.41
C GLY A 695 -33.22 13.92 -9.14
N LEU A 696 -33.06 12.74 -9.74
CA LEU A 696 -31.81 11.97 -9.70
C LEU A 696 -30.67 12.68 -10.46
N LEU A 697 -30.99 13.43 -11.52
CA LEU A 697 -30.00 14.24 -12.22
C LEU A 697 -29.51 15.40 -11.35
N ASP A 698 -30.38 16.02 -10.54
CA ASP A 698 -29.98 17.06 -9.58
C ASP A 698 -29.04 16.51 -8.50
N LEU A 699 -29.33 15.29 -8.01
CA LEU A 699 -28.47 14.59 -7.05
C LEU A 699 -27.11 14.21 -7.64
N ALA A 700 -27.09 13.72 -8.89
CA ALA A 700 -25.85 13.42 -9.60
C ALA A 700 -24.99 14.67 -9.81
N GLU A 701 -25.62 15.79 -10.19
CA GLU A 701 -24.98 17.08 -10.37
C GLU A 701 -24.34 17.58 -9.07
N HIS A 702 -25.10 17.58 -7.96
CA HIS A 702 -24.59 17.96 -6.65
C HIS A 702 -23.43 17.07 -6.19
N ALA A 703 -23.54 15.76 -6.39
CA ALA A 703 -22.48 14.81 -6.04
C ALA A 703 -21.18 15.06 -6.85
N LEU A 704 -21.28 15.43 -8.13
CA LEU A 704 -20.11 15.78 -8.95
C LEU A 704 -19.51 17.12 -8.55
N ASP A 705 -20.33 18.11 -8.23
CA ASP A 705 -19.85 19.43 -7.81
C ASP A 705 -19.05 19.35 -6.49
N LEU A 706 -19.41 18.44 -5.57
CA LEU A 706 -18.64 18.18 -4.35
C LEU A 706 -17.22 17.65 -4.62
N ASP A 707 -17.05 16.73 -5.58
CA ASP A 707 -15.73 16.20 -5.96
C ASP A 707 -14.95 17.22 -6.82
N LEU A 708 -15.63 17.95 -7.73
CA LEU A 708 -15.02 19.01 -8.54
C LEU A 708 -14.49 20.17 -7.69
N ALA A 709 -15.15 20.50 -6.57
CA ALA A 709 -14.69 21.52 -5.64
C ALA A 709 -13.34 21.18 -4.96
N ARG A 710 -12.89 19.92 -5.05
CA ARG A 710 -11.61 19.43 -4.56
C ARG A 710 -10.53 19.37 -5.64
N CYS A 711 -10.84 19.81 -6.86
CA CYS A 711 -9.86 19.90 -7.93
C CYS A 711 -9.15 21.26 -7.94
N VAL A 712 -7.88 21.24 -8.34
CA VAL A 712 -7.05 22.42 -8.56
C VAL A 712 -6.65 22.48 -10.03
N LEU A 713 -6.61 23.69 -10.58
CA LEU A 713 -6.15 23.96 -11.93
C LEU A 713 -4.63 24.14 -11.92
N GLY A 714 -3.90 23.27 -12.61
CA GLY A 714 -2.46 23.37 -12.78
C GLY A 714 -2.06 24.47 -13.77
N ASP A 715 -0.80 24.89 -13.70
CA ASP A 715 -0.21 25.88 -14.63
C ASP A 715 -0.18 25.38 -16.08
N ASP A 716 -0.20 24.07 -16.28
CA ASP A 716 -0.32 23.39 -17.57
C ASP A 716 -1.77 23.30 -18.09
N GLY A 717 -2.73 23.90 -17.38
CA GLY A 717 -4.14 23.93 -17.73
C GLY A 717 -4.93 22.66 -17.39
N THR A 718 -4.29 21.68 -16.73
CA THR A 718 -4.94 20.43 -16.33
C THR A 718 -5.73 20.58 -15.03
N LEU A 719 -6.85 19.85 -14.90
CA LEU A 719 -7.67 19.85 -13.69
C LEU A 719 -7.50 18.51 -12.96
N GLN A 720 -7.01 18.56 -11.73
CA GLN A 720 -6.64 17.38 -10.94
C GLN A 720 -7.13 17.50 -9.50
N VAL A 721 -7.45 16.37 -8.88
CA VAL A 721 -7.86 16.32 -7.47
C VAL A 721 -6.65 16.63 -6.58
N ASP A 722 -6.80 17.53 -5.61
CA ASP A 722 -5.80 17.79 -4.57
C ASP A 722 -6.14 17.02 -3.29
N ASP A 723 -5.27 16.07 -2.93
CA ASP A 723 -5.39 15.27 -1.71
C ASP A 723 -4.79 15.96 -0.45
N GLY A 724 -4.28 17.19 -0.61
CA GLY A 724 -3.59 17.98 0.41
C GLY A 724 -2.07 17.78 0.42
N SER A 725 -1.56 16.79 -0.31
CA SER A 725 -0.13 16.50 -0.44
C SER A 725 0.36 16.48 -1.89
N ARG A 726 -0.51 16.12 -2.83
CA ARG A 726 -0.24 15.99 -4.27
C ARG A 726 -1.53 16.10 -5.07
N VAL A 727 -1.36 16.30 -6.38
CA VAL A 727 -2.43 16.22 -7.36
C VAL A 727 -2.56 14.80 -7.92
N LEU A 728 -3.80 14.34 -8.17
CA LEU A 728 -4.11 12.97 -8.58
C LEU A 728 -5.01 12.93 -9.84
N PRO A 729 -4.55 12.30 -10.93
CA PRO A 729 -5.34 12.16 -12.17
C PRO A 729 -6.06 10.81 -12.29
N TYR A 730 -6.08 9.96 -11.26
CA TYR A 730 -6.46 8.54 -11.38
C TYR A 730 -7.97 8.27 -11.22
N LEU A 731 -8.39 7.02 -11.50
CA LEU A 731 -9.80 6.60 -11.41
C LEU A 731 -10.27 6.42 -9.95
N GLU A 732 -9.49 5.72 -9.12
CA GLU A 732 -9.92 5.42 -7.75
C GLU A 732 -10.04 6.67 -6.88
N SER A 733 -8.96 7.44 -6.79
CA SER A 733 -8.90 8.71 -6.09
C SER A 733 -8.17 9.69 -7.00
N GLY A 734 -8.92 10.54 -7.71
CA GLY A 734 -8.37 11.40 -8.75
C GLY A 734 -9.42 11.94 -9.72
N SER A 735 -9.00 12.86 -10.57
CA SER A 735 -9.91 13.56 -11.48
C SER A 735 -10.47 12.68 -12.58
N ALA A 736 -9.74 11.64 -13.04
CA ALA A 736 -10.30 10.68 -14.01
C ALA A 736 -11.55 9.96 -13.47
N GLY A 737 -11.61 9.71 -12.16
CA GLY A 737 -12.79 9.13 -11.52
C GLY A 737 -14.03 10.03 -11.56
N ILE A 738 -13.84 11.34 -11.68
CA ILE A 738 -14.91 12.34 -11.81
C ILE A 738 -15.37 12.44 -13.27
N ALA A 739 -14.43 12.38 -14.21
CA ALA A 739 -14.70 12.63 -15.63
C ALA A 739 -15.72 11.67 -16.24
N ALA A 740 -15.75 10.42 -15.81
CA ALA A 740 -16.66 9.42 -16.35
C ALA A 740 -18.14 9.69 -16.07
N PRO A 741 -18.59 9.80 -14.80
CA PRO A 741 -19.96 10.21 -14.49
C PRO A 741 -20.26 11.63 -14.98
N LEU A 742 -19.28 12.54 -15.01
CA LEU A 742 -19.45 13.88 -15.59
C LEU A 742 -19.77 13.83 -17.10
N HIS A 743 -19.06 12.99 -17.85
CA HIS A 743 -19.34 12.75 -19.27
C HIS A 743 -20.73 12.16 -19.48
N ALA A 744 -21.16 11.25 -18.59
CA ALA A 744 -22.51 10.71 -18.62
C ALA A 744 -23.58 11.79 -18.35
N LEU A 745 -23.43 12.60 -17.29
CA LEU A 745 -24.33 13.71 -16.97
C LEU A 745 -24.49 14.68 -18.14
N LEU A 746 -23.39 15.03 -18.82
CA LEU A 746 -23.40 15.99 -19.94
C LEU A 746 -24.22 15.51 -21.17
N ARG A 747 -24.56 14.22 -21.26
CA ARG A 747 -25.49 13.70 -22.28
C ARG A 747 -26.95 14.07 -21.98
N HIS A 748 -27.30 14.20 -20.70
CA HIS A 748 -28.64 14.60 -20.25
C HIS A 748 -28.74 16.12 -20.05
N ARG A 749 -27.69 16.74 -19.48
CA ARG A 749 -27.63 18.18 -19.17
C ARG A 749 -26.36 18.82 -19.72
N PRO A 750 -26.37 19.31 -20.98
CA PRO A 750 -25.23 19.99 -21.55
C PRO A 750 -24.90 21.27 -20.78
N ASP A 751 -23.68 21.38 -20.25
CA ASP A 751 -23.19 22.57 -19.56
C ASP A 751 -21.78 22.96 -20.07
N PRO A 752 -21.56 24.21 -20.55
CA PRO A 752 -20.27 24.64 -21.08
C PRO A 752 -19.13 24.62 -20.04
N GLN A 753 -19.39 24.94 -18.78
CA GLN A 753 -18.35 25.01 -17.74
C GLN A 753 -17.87 23.62 -17.33
N ARG A 754 -18.80 22.68 -17.17
CA ARG A 754 -18.51 21.26 -16.91
C ARG A 754 -17.87 20.59 -18.11
N ARG A 755 -18.26 20.95 -19.34
CA ARG A 755 -17.54 20.50 -20.54
C ARG A 755 -16.09 20.98 -20.53
N ARG A 756 -15.85 22.25 -20.19
CA ARG A 756 -14.48 22.77 -20.04
C ARG A 756 -13.71 22.01 -18.96
N SER A 757 -14.33 21.76 -17.81
CA SER A 757 -13.72 20.98 -16.73
C SER A 757 -13.37 19.56 -17.19
N LEU A 758 -14.25 18.90 -17.94
CA LEU A 758 -14.01 17.59 -18.51
C LEU A 758 -12.80 17.56 -19.46
N GLU A 759 -12.64 18.56 -20.32
CA GLU A 759 -11.46 18.68 -21.20
C GLU A 759 -10.17 18.92 -20.40
N GLN A 760 -10.22 19.72 -19.34
CA GLN A 760 -9.07 19.95 -18.46
C GLN A 760 -8.67 18.68 -17.69
N ILE A 761 -9.65 17.87 -17.29
CA ILE A 761 -9.39 16.54 -16.69
C ILE A 761 -8.81 15.58 -17.72
N ARG A 762 -9.34 15.57 -18.95
CA ARG A 762 -8.80 14.76 -20.05
C ARG A 762 -7.32 15.08 -20.30
N GLY A 763 -6.96 16.37 -20.30
CA GLY A 763 -5.57 16.81 -20.39
C GLY A 763 -4.67 16.23 -19.31
N ALA A 764 -5.17 16.04 -18.08
CA ALA A 764 -4.44 15.40 -16.98
C ALA A 764 -4.15 13.91 -17.21
N ALA A 765 -4.85 13.26 -18.16
CA ALA A 765 -4.62 11.87 -18.54
C ALA A 765 -3.67 11.70 -19.73
N GLU A 766 -3.30 12.79 -20.42
CA GLU A 766 -2.38 12.78 -21.55
C GLU A 766 -0.87 12.66 -21.19
N PRO A 767 -0.37 12.92 -19.95
CA PRO A 767 1.05 12.83 -19.65
C PRO A 767 1.75 11.53 -20.06
N GLU A 768 3.02 11.67 -20.41
CA GLU A 768 3.81 10.59 -20.97
C GLU A 768 4.18 9.52 -19.93
N PHE A 769 4.57 9.99 -18.75
CA PHE A 769 5.09 9.19 -17.66
C PHE A 769 4.04 9.02 -16.57
N ILE A 770 3.70 7.75 -16.29
CA ILE A 770 2.79 7.33 -15.24
C ILE A 770 3.54 6.28 -14.42
N VAL A 771 3.52 6.41 -13.09
CA VAL A 771 4.28 5.54 -12.19
C VAL A 771 3.73 4.11 -12.25
N GLN A 772 2.42 3.93 -12.08
CA GLN A 772 1.79 2.61 -12.05
C GLN A 772 1.20 2.21 -13.41
N SER A 773 1.11 0.90 -13.66
CA SER A 773 0.42 0.34 -14.83
C SER A 773 -1.08 0.09 -14.61
N GLY A 774 -1.51 -0.10 -13.36
CA GLY A 774 -2.82 -0.62 -12.99
C GLY A 774 -4.04 0.19 -13.44
N LEU A 775 -5.21 -0.41 -13.26
CA LEU A 775 -6.49 0.14 -13.69
C LEU A 775 -6.91 1.34 -12.84
N PHE A 776 -6.86 1.22 -11.51
CA PHE A 776 -7.42 2.25 -10.64
C PHE A 776 -6.49 3.43 -10.36
N ASN A 777 -5.18 3.18 -10.24
CA ASN A 777 -4.15 4.19 -9.95
C ASN A 777 -3.03 4.24 -10.98
N GLY A 778 -3.31 3.92 -12.25
CA GLY A 778 -2.25 3.80 -13.25
C GLY A 778 -2.65 4.05 -14.69
N ARG A 779 -1.73 3.72 -15.58
CA ARG A 779 -1.83 3.98 -17.02
C ARG A 779 -3.05 3.31 -17.66
N ALA A 780 -3.44 2.11 -17.22
CA ALA A 780 -4.59 1.41 -17.77
C ALA A 780 -5.90 2.19 -17.54
N GLY A 781 -6.09 2.78 -16.36
CA GLY A 781 -7.26 3.65 -16.09
C GLY A 781 -7.30 4.89 -16.96
N LEU A 782 -6.13 5.50 -17.23
CA LEU A 782 -6.04 6.66 -18.10
C LEU A 782 -6.33 6.30 -19.57
N ILE A 783 -5.91 5.12 -20.03
CA ILE A 783 -6.27 4.60 -21.37
C ILE A 783 -7.79 4.51 -21.48
N LEU A 784 -8.47 3.98 -20.46
CA LEU A 784 -9.94 3.90 -20.46
C LEU A 784 -10.60 5.28 -20.52
N LEU A 785 -10.13 6.23 -19.72
CA LEU A 785 -10.67 7.59 -19.75
C LEU A 785 -10.48 8.23 -21.13
N LEU A 786 -9.27 8.15 -21.68
CA LEU A 786 -8.97 8.71 -22.99
C LEU A 786 -9.83 8.07 -24.08
N ARG A 787 -10.06 6.74 -24.01
CA ARG A 787 -10.96 6.05 -24.94
C ARG A 787 -12.41 6.48 -24.79
N LEU A 788 -12.89 6.72 -23.57
CA LEU A 788 -14.24 7.23 -23.32
C LEU A 788 -14.44 8.60 -23.97
N LEU A 789 -13.48 9.50 -23.74
CA LEU A 789 -13.53 10.90 -24.16
C LEU A 789 -13.03 11.13 -25.58
N GLN A 790 -12.49 10.11 -26.25
CA GLN A 790 -11.95 10.18 -27.60
C GLN A 790 -13.00 10.69 -28.58
N ASP A 791 -12.79 11.85 -29.21
CA ASP A 791 -13.54 12.27 -30.40
C ASP A 791 -12.98 11.64 -31.70
N ASP A 792 -13.56 11.99 -32.85
CA ASP A 792 -13.13 11.47 -34.17
C ASP A 792 -11.82 12.10 -34.68
N THR A 793 -11.07 12.81 -33.84
CA THR A 793 -9.79 13.41 -34.24
C THR A 793 -8.65 12.40 -34.18
N THR A 794 -7.68 12.58 -35.09
CA THR A 794 -6.46 11.78 -35.12
C THR A 794 -5.55 12.01 -33.91
N ARG A 795 -5.69 13.15 -33.22
CA ARG A 795 -4.89 13.49 -32.02
C ARG A 795 -5.17 12.50 -30.88
N HIS A 796 -6.44 12.28 -30.52
CA HIS A 796 -6.75 11.42 -29.37
C HIS A 796 -6.36 9.96 -29.62
N ASP A 797 -6.55 9.49 -30.85
CA ASP A 797 -6.09 8.16 -31.25
C ASP A 797 -4.57 8.01 -31.08
N GLN A 798 -3.79 9.02 -31.50
CA GLN A 798 -2.33 9.02 -31.30
C GLN A 798 -1.91 9.03 -29.83
N VAL A 799 -2.63 9.75 -28.97
CA VAL A 799 -2.39 9.74 -27.52
C VAL A 799 -2.67 8.35 -26.95
N ILE A 800 -3.82 7.74 -27.25
CA ILE A 800 -4.15 6.38 -26.77
C ILE A 800 -3.09 5.37 -27.22
N ARG A 801 -2.72 5.37 -28.50
CA ARG A 801 -1.63 4.52 -29.05
C ARG A 801 -0.30 4.77 -28.35
N ARG A 802 0.01 6.01 -27.99
CA ARG A 802 1.21 6.35 -27.21
C ARG A 802 1.15 5.75 -25.80
N HIS A 803 0.00 5.77 -25.13
CA HIS A 803 -0.16 5.13 -23.83
C HIS A 803 0.00 3.61 -23.95
N ILE A 804 -0.61 2.96 -24.95
CA ILE A 804 -0.46 1.52 -25.18
C ILE A 804 1.02 1.16 -25.41
N ARG A 805 1.72 1.88 -26.30
CA ARG A 805 3.17 1.69 -26.53
C ARG A 805 4.02 1.86 -25.27
N ARG A 806 3.58 2.66 -24.31
CA ARG A 806 4.34 2.94 -23.08
C ARG A 806 4.01 2.01 -21.93
N LEU A 807 3.03 1.11 -22.07
CA LEU A 807 2.88 0.01 -21.14
C LEU A 807 4.12 -0.90 -21.12
N VAL A 808 4.92 -0.91 -22.20
CA VAL A 808 6.20 -1.66 -22.24
C VAL A 808 7.19 -1.22 -21.17
N TRP A 809 7.09 0.04 -20.68
CA TRP A 809 7.93 0.51 -19.56
C TRP A 809 7.65 -0.25 -18.26
N HIS A 810 6.44 -0.81 -18.12
CA HIS A 810 5.98 -1.57 -16.96
C HIS A 810 5.96 -3.08 -17.19
N LEU A 811 5.97 -3.53 -18.45
CA LEU A 811 5.89 -4.93 -18.84
C LEU A 811 7.00 -5.77 -18.20
N VAL A 812 6.63 -6.84 -17.51
CA VAL A 812 7.56 -7.84 -16.98
C VAL A 812 7.10 -9.21 -17.50
N PRO A 813 7.91 -9.93 -18.30
CA PRO A 813 7.52 -11.23 -18.80
C PRO A 813 7.33 -12.24 -17.66
N TYR A 814 6.21 -12.98 -17.68
CA TYR A 814 5.95 -14.11 -16.79
C TYR A 814 5.73 -15.35 -17.63
N GLN A 815 6.61 -16.35 -17.50
CA GLN A 815 6.60 -17.57 -18.31
C GLN A 815 6.50 -17.30 -19.84
N GLY A 816 7.21 -16.28 -20.33
CA GLY A 816 7.20 -15.90 -21.75
C GLY A 816 6.00 -15.04 -22.19
N HIS A 817 5.09 -14.71 -21.28
CA HIS A 817 3.87 -13.96 -21.54
C HIS A 817 3.88 -12.56 -20.91
N ALA A 818 3.06 -11.65 -21.43
CA ALA A 818 2.96 -10.30 -20.91
C ALA A 818 2.29 -10.29 -19.53
N ALA A 819 2.97 -9.74 -18.52
CA ALA A 819 2.41 -9.50 -17.19
C ALA A 819 2.81 -8.11 -16.67
N PHE A 820 2.06 -7.64 -15.68
CA PHE A 820 2.23 -6.31 -15.10
C PHE A 820 2.42 -6.36 -13.58
N PRO A 821 3.27 -5.47 -13.05
CA PRO A 821 3.42 -5.28 -11.62
C PRO A 821 2.14 -4.70 -11.00
N GLY A 822 1.90 -5.05 -9.73
CA GLY A 822 0.90 -4.39 -8.90
C GLY A 822 1.40 -3.06 -8.33
N GLU A 823 0.68 -2.54 -7.33
CA GLU A 823 1.05 -1.32 -6.62
C GLU A 823 2.49 -1.37 -6.07
N GLN A 824 3.14 -0.21 -5.93
CA GLN A 824 4.57 -0.05 -5.58
C GLN A 824 5.60 -0.69 -6.54
N LEU A 825 5.18 -1.41 -7.60
CA LEU A 825 6.06 -2.02 -8.60
C LEU A 825 7.04 -3.09 -8.06
N LEU A 826 6.81 -3.64 -6.86
CA LEU A 826 7.71 -4.60 -6.24
C LEU A 826 7.44 -6.04 -6.68
N ARG A 827 6.18 -6.39 -6.98
CA ARG A 827 5.75 -7.73 -7.37
C ARG A 827 4.71 -7.67 -8.49
N LEU A 828 4.57 -8.76 -9.24
CA LEU A 828 3.51 -8.97 -10.20
C LEU A 828 2.15 -9.05 -9.50
N SER A 829 1.11 -8.60 -10.21
CA SER A 829 -0.28 -8.77 -9.82
C SER A 829 -1.12 -9.18 -11.03
N MET A 830 -2.11 -10.04 -10.79
CA MET A 830 -3.07 -10.50 -11.79
C MET A 830 -4.47 -9.96 -11.53
N ASP A 831 -4.67 -9.20 -10.46
CA ASP A 831 -5.98 -8.65 -10.11
C ASP A 831 -6.45 -7.52 -11.06
N LEU A 832 -7.71 -7.13 -10.88
CA LEU A 832 -8.37 -6.12 -11.69
C LEU A 832 -7.87 -4.71 -11.38
N ALA A 833 -7.65 -4.39 -10.12
CA ALA A 833 -7.37 -3.04 -9.64
C ALA A 833 -5.98 -2.54 -10.02
N THR A 834 -4.98 -3.38 -9.79
CA THR A 834 -3.56 -3.08 -9.79
C THR A 834 -2.82 -3.83 -10.88
N GLY A 835 -3.30 -5.02 -11.25
CA GLY A 835 -2.57 -6.01 -12.03
C GLY A 835 -2.99 -6.19 -13.48
N SER A 836 -2.60 -7.35 -14.01
CA SER A 836 -2.70 -7.70 -15.44
C SER A 836 -4.14 -7.81 -15.95
N ALA A 837 -5.11 -8.22 -15.13
CA ALA A 837 -6.52 -8.24 -15.52
C ALA A 837 -7.09 -6.84 -15.76
N GLY A 838 -6.65 -5.84 -14.97
CA GLY A 838 -6.98 -4.44 -15.20
C GLY A 838 -6.41 -3.89 -16.50
N VAL A 839 -5.16 -4.23 -16.81
CA VAL A 839 -4.53 -3.85 -18.09
C VAL A 839 -5.24 -4.53 -19.27
N LEU A 840 -5.60 -5.82 -19.13
CA LEU A 840 -6.35 -6.58 -20.13
C LEU A 840 -7.67 -5.90 -20.51
N LEU A 841 -8.44 -5.45 -19.52
CA LEU A 841 -9.70 -4.72 -19.77
C LEU A 841 -9.48 -3.36 -20.44
N ALA A 842 -8.49 -2.61 -19.98
CA ALA A 842 -8.19 -1.31 -20.57
C ALA A 842 -7.83 -1.41 -22.06
N LEU A 843 -7.04 -2.43 -22.40
CA LEU A 843 -6.66 -2.74 -23.78
C LEU A 843 -7.83 -3.29 -24.59
N GLY A 844 -8.66 -4.16 -24.01
CA GLY A 844 -9.87 -4.66 -24.67
C GLY A 844 -10.84 -3.55 -25.04
N SER A 845 -11.05 -2.59 -24.14
CA SER A 845 -11.88 -1.41 -24.38
C SER A 845 -11.29 -0.49 -25.48
N ALA A 846 -9.98 -0.27 -25.47
CA ALA A 846 -9.32 0.59 -26.45
C ALA A 846 -9.24 -0.05 -27.86
N LEU A 847 -8.95 -1.36 -27.93
CA LEU A 847 -8.62 -2.05 -29.18
C LEU A 847 -9.75 -2.90 -29.76
N ALA A 848 -10.70 -3.33 -28.94
CA ALA A 848 -11.81 -4.21 -29.33
C ALA A 848 -13.19 -3.75 -28.81
N ASP A 849 -13.29 -2.57 -28.22
CA ASP A 849 -14.54 -1.95 -27.75
C ASP A 849 -15.32 -2.81 -26.73
N THR A 850 -14.59 -3.62 -25.95
CA THR A 850 -15.17 -4.39 -24.84
C THR A 850 -15.57 -3.44 -23.70
N PRO A 851 -16.50 -3.83 -22.81
CA PRO A 851 -16.83 -3.04 -21.61
C PRO A 851 -15.59 -2.65 -20.80
N ALA A 852 -15.60 -1.42 -20.27
CA ALA A 852 -14.45 -0.82 -19.58
C ALA A 852 -14.44 -1.14 -18.08
N LEU A 853 -15.60 -1.02 -17.42
CA LEU A 853 -15.82 -1.27 -16.00
C LEU A 853 -17.25 -1.83 -15.78
N PRO A 854 -17.53 -2.50 -14.65
CA PRO A 854 -18.88 -2.90 -14.29
C PRO A 854 -19.85 -1.72 -14.35
N PHE A 855 -21.02 -1.94 -14.95
CA PHE A 855 -22.08 -0.93 -15.10
C PHE A 855 -21.67 0.32 -15.88
N TRP A 856 -20.56 0.25 -16.63
CA TRP A 856 -20.08 1.32 -17.47
C TRP A 856 -19.85 0.83 -18.89
N ASN A 857 -20.80 1.15 -19.78
CA ASN A 857 -20.71 0.84 -21.20
C ASN A 857 -19.82 1.89 -21.89
N GLY A 858 -18.75 1.44 -22.56
CA GLY A 858 -17.88 2.30 -23.38
C GLY A 858 -18.61 2.87 -24.60
N ARG A 859 -17.89 3.64 -25.44
CA ARG A 859 -18.43 4.12 -26.72
C ARG A 859 -18.82 2.93 -27.61
N GLY A 860 -20.12 2.63 -27.67
CA GLY A 860 -20.70 1.65 -28.59
C GLY A 860 -20.79 0.19 -28.10
N ALA A 861 -20.52 -0.09 -26.82
CA ALA A 861 -20.67 -1.46 -26.31
C ALA A 861 -22.16 -1.82 -26.17
N ALA A 862 -22.65 -2.75 -27.02
CA ALA A 862 -23.84 -3.52 -26.71
C ALA A 862 -23.55 -4.39 -25.47
N ALA A 863 -24.53 -4.56 -24.58
CA ALA A 863 -24.40 -5.47 -23.44
C ALA A 863 -23.89 -6.83 -23.93
N PRO A 864 -22.83 -7.42 -23.34
CA PRO A 864 -22.35 -8.71 -23.79
C PRO A 864 -23.49 -9.72 -23.64
N ALA A 865 -23.84 -10.41 -24.73
CA ALA A 865 -24.89 -11.41 -24.75
C ALA A 865 -24.62 -12.48 -23.68
N SER A 866 -25.65 -12.90 -22.94
CA SER A 866 -25.56 -14.08 -22.09
C SER A 866 -25.23 -15.31 -22.95
N LEU A 867 -24.34 -16.17 -22.46
CA LEU A 867 -24.05 -17.44 -23.11
C LEU A 867 -25.33 -18.29 -23.14
N ALA A 868 -25.91 -18.46 -24.33
CA ALA A 868 -26.85 -19.55 -24.55
C ALA A 868 -26.07 -20.87 -24.46
N LEU A 869 -26.40 -21.71 -23.48
CA LEU A 869 -25.86 -23.06 -23.34
C LEU A 869 -26.03 -23.83 -24.67
N PRO A 870 -25.04 -24.62 -25.11
CA PRO A 870 -25.26 -25.57 -26.20
C PRO A 870 -26.39 -26.51 -25.79
N LYS A 871 -27.44 -26.56 -26.61
CA LYS A 871 -28.53 -27.52 -26.42
C LYS A 871 -27.93 -28.92 -26.40
N ALA A 872 -28.02 -29.59 -25.25
CA ALA A 872 -27.76 -31.02 -25.16
C ALA A 872 -28.68 -31.73 -26.16
N SER A 873 -28.09 -32.59 -27.00
CA SER A 873 -28.82 -33.52 -27.87
C SER A 873 -29.18 -34.77 -27.09
#